data_AF-G5GAI1-F1
#
_entry.id   AF-G5GAI1-F1
#
_cell.length_a   1.000
_cell.length_b   1.000
_cell.length_c   1.000
_cell.angle_alpha   90.00
_cell.angle_beta   90.00
_cell.angle_gamma   90.00
#
_symmetry.space_group_name_H-M   'P 1'
#
loop_
_entity.id
_entity.type
_entity.pdbx_description
1 polymer ?
#
loop_
_entity_poly.entity_id
_entity_poly.type
_entity_poly.pdbx_seq_one_letter_code
_entity_poly.pdbx_strand_id
1 'polypeptide(L)'
;MKKILTAMMLTATMAANSQTAGFRYTDEAFADIQMLRYKVEGFEKLTLRQKTLVYYLSEAALQGRDILFDQNGRYNLRIRRMLETVYTQYRGDRNSKDFRELTTYLKRVWFSSGIHHHYGSEKFQPGFSEKWLRQTLADLNYSLDEEIFPVIFNPEVMPMRVNQKDGDDLILTSAENYYGPGVTQAEAEEFYTQRKAVNDPHPIMMGLNSRLVKEDGELTEQVWREHGLYGSAITRIIDCLQKARPFCDTEKQQHVIDKLIEFYRTGDLRTYDAWSILWLKDTEDLVDFTNNFTETYGDPLGMKASWEAIVNFKDIEATRRTETLSANAQWFEDHSPVDARFKKEKVKGVSAKVITAAILGGDLYPSTAIGINLPNSDWVRKEHGSKSVTIGNLTDAYSKAAHGSGMDKEFVIDDATRQLINRYGDITDDLHTDLHECLGHGSGKLLPGTDPDSLKAYGSTIEEGRADLFGLYYVADPKMTELGLTPDAEAYKAQYYTYMQNGLLTQLVRIKPGNNIEEAHMRNRAFIAHWAYEQGRDKKVVELVKRGGKTYVRINDYPALRQLFARLLAEVQRIKSEGDYEAARQLVETYGVKVDPKLHKEILDRYNKLNLKPYKGFINPVYSAVCDAQGNITDVKLDYTEPYDKQMLRYSRDYNTLPDVNE
;
A
#
# COMPACT_ATOMS: atom_id res chain seq x y z
N MET A 1 39.28 6.52 61.67
CA MET A 1 38.71 7.67 60.92
C MET A 1 38.27 7.19 59.54
N LYS A 2 37.00 7.45 59.18
CA LYS A 2 36.37 7.52 57.82
C LYS A 2 36.77 6.43 56.78
N LYS A 3 35.95 5.40 56.49
CA LYS A 3 34.78 5.34 55.57
C LYS A 3 34.95 6.03 54.20
N ILE A 4 34.82 5.24 53.11
CA ILE A 4 34.02 5.42 51.87
C ILE A 4 34.42 4.26 50.92
N LEU A 5 33.63 3.19 50.82
CA LEU A 5 32.47 2.92 49.95
C LEU A 5 32.83 2.42 48.54
N THR A 6 32.69 1.11 48.38
CA THR A 6 32.55 0.33 47.16
C THR A 6 31.27 0.70 46.41
N ALA A 7 31.32 0.86 45.08
CA ALA A 7 30.13 0.88 44.23
C ALA A 7 30.40 0.08 42.95
N MET A 8 29.91 -1.17 42.95
CA MET A 8 29.68 -1.97 41.76
C MET A 8 28.54 -1.32 40.96
N MET A 9 28.81 -0.87 39.73
CA MET A 9 27.76 -0.51 38.79
C MET A 9 27.13 -1.81 38.25
N LEU A 10 25.96 -2.17 38.78
CA LEU A 10 25.01 -3.00 38.05
C LEU A 10 24.39 -2.14 36.95
N THR A 11 24.84 -2.32 35.71
CA THR A 11 24.09 -1.89 34.53
C THR A 11 22.91 -2.83 34.34
N ALA A 12 21.72 -2.34 34.66
CA ALA A 12 20.46 -3.05 34.43
C ALA A 12 20.24 -3.22 32.93
N THR A 13 20.37 -4.46 32.45
CA THR A 13 19.78 -4.92 31.19
C THR A 13 18.27 -5.03 31.37
N MET A 14 17.54 -3.94 31.14
CA MET A 14 16.13 -4.01 30.81
C MET A 14 16.00 -4.09 29.30
N ALA A 15 16.13 -5.30 28.76
CA ALA A 15 15.53 -5.62 27.47
C ALA A 15 14.01 -5.49 27.66
N ALA A 16 13.39 -4.62 26.88
CA ALA A 16 11.95 -4.37 26.90
C ALA A 16 11.19 -5.63 26.47
N ASN A 17 10.96 -6.52 27.42
CA ASN A 17 9.96 -7.57 27.32
C ASN A 17 8.64 -6.97 27.82
N SER A 18 7.97 -6.17 26.98
CA SER A 18 6.59 -5.75 27.21
C SER A 18 5.70 -6.22 26.07
N GLN A 19 5.47 -7.53 26.02
CA GLN A 19 4.10 -7.97 25.77
C GLN A 19 3.25 -7.33 26.88
N THR A 20 2.59 -6.20 26.59
CA THR A 20 1.50 -5.73 27.45
C THR A 20 0.52 -6.88 27.58
N ALA A 21 0.41 -7.47 28.77
CA ALA A 21 -0.44 -8.63 29.00
C ALA A 21 -1.86 -8.35 28.47
N GLY A 22 -2.27 -9.04 27.40
CA GLY A 22 -3.64 -9.02 26.89
C GLY A 22 -3.88 -8.62 25.43
N PHE A 23 -2.95 -7.93 24.73
CA PHE A 23 -3.16 -7.56 23.32
C PHE A 23 -2.63 -8.63 22.37
N ARG A 24 -3.49 -9.17 21.50
CA ARG A 24 -3.12 -10.14 20.47
C ARG A 24 -3.03 -9.43 19.11
N TYR A 25 -1.81 -9.37 18.56
CA TYR A 25 -1.60 -8.84 17.21
C TYR A 25 -2.15 -9.76 16.11
N THR A 26 -2.37 -11.05 16.42
CA THR A 26 -2.89 -12.04 15.47
C THR A 26 -3.88 -12.99 16.17
N ASP A 27 -5.07 -13.14 15.62
CA ASP A 27 -6.11 -14.04 16.15
C ASP A 27 -6.91 -14.79 15.07
N GLU A 28 -6.82 -14.37 13.80
CA GLU A 28 -7.60 -14.95 12.71
C GLU A 28 -6.78 -15.12 11.41
N ALA A 29 -6.94 -16.26 10.75
CA ALA A 29 -6.36 -16.53 9.43
C ALA A 29 -7.33 -17.36 8.58
N PHE A 30 -7.31 -17.12 7.27
CA PHE A 30 -8.14 -17.84 6.30
C PHE A 30 -7.44 -17.83 4.93
N ALA A 31 -7.67 -18.85 4.10
CA ALA A 31 -7.00 -18.99 2.81
C ALA A 31 -5.47 -18.75 2.90
N ASP A 32 -4.97 -17.72 2.23
CA ASP A 32 -3.59 -17.23 2.17
C ASP A 32 -3.36 -15.93 2.97
N ILE A 33 -4.32 -15.55 3.81
CA ILE A 33 -4.37 -14.29 4.55
C ILE A 33 -4.28 -14.53 6.06
N GLN A 34 -3.46 -13.72 6.73
CA GLN A 34 -3.44 -13.57 8.19
C GLN A 34 -3.96 -12.18 8.54
N MET A 35 -5.01 -12.11 9.35
CA MET A 35 -5.48 -10.85 9.91
C MET A 35 -4.61 -10.47 11.10
N LEU A 36 -4.24 -9.19 11.11
CA LEU A 36 -3.47 -8.52 12.14
C LEU A 36 -4.32 -7.45 12.84
N ARG A 37 -3.88 -7.02 14.01
CA ARG A 37 -4.40 -5.86 14.74
C ARG A 37 -3.26 -4.88 15.00
N TYR A 38 -3.58 -3.59 15.04
CA TYR A 38 -2.62 -2.54 15.38
C TYR A 38 -3.13 -1.71 16.55
N LYS A 39 -2.20 -1.17 17.34
CA LYS A 39 -2.52 -0.24 18.41
C LYS A 39 -2.44 1.19 17.91
N VAL A 40 -3.29 2.05 18.42
CA VAL A 40 -3.26 3.48 18.11
C VAL A 40 -2.50 4.19 19.24
N GLU A 41 -1.21 3.89 19.35
CA GLU A 41 -0.38 4.37 20.47
C GLU A 41 -0.32 5.90 20.51
N GLY A 42 -0.54 6.47 21.69
CA GLY A 42 -0.56 7.92 21.90
C GLY A 42 -1.93 8.58 21.75
N PHE A 43 -2.97 7.86 21.30
CA PHE A 43 -4.33 8.41 21.18
C PHE A 43 -4.86 8.99 22.50
N GLU A 44 -4.56 8.35 23.63
CA GLU A 44 -5.01 8.79 24.95
C GLU A 44 -4.41 10.14 25.35
N LYS A 45 -3.28 10.52 24.76
CA LYS A 45 -2.59 11.82 24.99
C LYS A 45 -3.19 12.95 24.17
N LEU A 46 -4.02 12.66 23.17
CA LEU A 46 -4.72 13.67 22.38
C LEU A 46 -5.73 14.43 23.25
N THR A 47 -5.89 15.73 22.97
CA THR A 47 -6.95 16.52 23.59
C THR A 47 -8.33 16.01 23.16
N LEU A 48 -9.39 16.30 23.94
CA LEU A 48 -10.76 15.94 23.53
C LEU A 48 -11.11 16.49 22.14
N ARG A 49 -10.67 17.72 21.83
CA ARG A 49 -10.85 18.32 20.50
C ARG A 49 -10.23 17.44 19.40
N GLN A 50 -8.97 17.03 19.56
CA GLN A 50 -8.27 16.19 18.59
C GLN A 50 -8.86 14.78 18.50
N LYS A 51 -9.27 14.18 19.62
CA LYS A 51 -9.99 12.90 19.61
C LYS A 51 -11.28 12.98 18.81
N THR A 52 -12.04 14.07 18.97
CA THR A 52 -13.26 14.33 18.22
C THR A 52 -12.98 14.57 16.73
N LEU A 53 -11.90 15.28 16.40
CA LEU A 53 -11.45 15.43 15.01
C LEU A 53 -11.13 14.06 14.37
N VAL A 54 -10.31 13.23 15.04
CA VAL A 54 -9.99 11.87 14.59
C VAL A 54 -11.25 11.04 14.42
N TYR A 55 -12.22 11.13 15.34
CA TYR A 55 -13.49 10.40 15.24
C TYR A 55 -14.26 10.76 13.97
N TYR A 56 -14.51 12.05 13.70
CA TYR A 56 -15.29 12.45 12.52
C TYR A 56 -14.56 12.20 11.20
N LEU A 57 -13.23 12.39 11.17
CA LEU A 57 -12.42 12.00 10.01
C LEU A 57 -12.46 10.48 9.80
N SER A 58 -12.47 9.69 10.88
CA SER A 58 -12.56 8.24 10.77
C SER A 58 -13.92 7.80 10.24
N GLU A 59 -14.99 8.44 10.68
CA GLU A 59 -16.32 8.22 10.12
C GLU A 59 -16.35 8.56 8.62
N ALA A 60 -15.71 9.66 8.19
CA ALA A 60 -15.59 10.01 6.76
C ALA A 60 -14.84 8.93 5.97
N ALA A 61 -13.77 8.36 6.53
CA ALA A 61 -12.97 7.31 5.90
C ALA A 61 -13.76 6.00 5.67
N LEU A 62 -14.73 5.69 6.53
CA LEU A 62 -15.51 4.46 6.41
C LEU A 62 -16.65 4.58 5.39
N GLN A 63 -17.16 5.79 5.10
CA GLN A 63 -18.27 5.99 4.14
C GLN A 63 -17.89 5.67 2.68
N GLY A 64 -16.60 5.69 2.33
CA GLY A 64 -16.13 5.44 0.97
C GLY A 64 -15.88 3.96 0.63
N ARG A 65 -16.12 3.03 1.57
CA ARG A 65 -15.88 1.59 1.34
C ARG A 65 -16.54 1.06 0.07
N ASP A 66 -17.82 1.38 -0.16
CA ASP A 66 -18.56 0.86 -1.30
C ASP A 66 -18.06 1.41 -2.64
N ILE A 67 -17.42 2.60 -2.65
CA ILE A 67 -16.81 3.19 -3.86
C ILE A 67 -15.74 2.23 -4.40
N LEU A 68 -14.83 1.77 -3.54
CA LEU A 68 -13.76 0.86 -3.97
C LEU A 68 -14.30 -0.49 -4.45
N PHE A 69 -15.34 -1.04 -3.81
CA PHE A 69 -15.96 -2.28 -4.27
C PHE A 69 -16.46 -2.14 -5.71
N ASP A 70 -17.15 -1.04 -6.02
CA ASP A 70 -17.66 -0.78 -7.36
C ASP A 70 -16.54 -0.48 -8.37
N GLN A 71 -15.51 0.29 -7.99
CA GLN A 71 -14.32 0.54 -8.81
C GLN A 71 -13.59 -0.76 -9.17
N ASN A 72 -13.49 -1.71 -8.24
CA ASN A 72 -12.86 -3.01 -8.49
C ASN A 72 -13.72 -3.96 -9.36
N GLY A 73 -14.93 -3.57 -9.75
CA GLY A 73 -15.79 -4.35 -10.64
C GLY A 73 -17.29 -4.12 -10.45
N ARG A 74 -18.01 -3.89 -11.55
CA ARG A 74 -19.46 -3.56 -11.60
C ARG A 74 -20.42 -4.56 -10.95
N TYR A 75 -19.95 -5.76 -10.63
CA TYR A 75 -20.76 -6.82 -10.00
C TYR A 75 -20.47 -6.99 -8.51
N ASN A 76 -19.40 -6.36 -7.99
CA ASN A 76 -18.87 -6.66 -6.67
C ASN A 76 -19.85 -6.33 -5.54
N LEU A 77 -20.60 -5.23 -5.62
CA LEU A 77 -21.60 -4.87 -4.60
C LEU A 77 -22.75 -5.89 -4.55
N ARG A 78 -23.30 -6.28 -5.71
CA ARG A 78 -24.32 -7.34 -5.83
C ARG A 78 -23.82 -8.67 -5.27
N ILE A 79 -22.63 -9.09 -5.67
CA ILE A 79 -22.02 -10.36 -5.22
C ILE A 79 -21.78 -10.31 -3.71
N ARG A 80 -21.20 -9.24 -3.18
CA ARG A 80 -20.94 -9.06 -1.75
C ARG A 80 -22.24 -9.18 -0.94
N ARG A 81 -23.26 -8.40 -1.29
CA ARG A 81 -24.54 -8.36 -0.55
C ARG A 81 -25.29 -9.69 -0.62
N MET A 82 -25.24 -10.36 -1.77
CA MET A 82 -25.78 -11.71 -1.91
C MET A 82 -25.08 -12.70 -0.97
N LEU A 83 -23.74 -12.72 -0.96
CA LEU A 83 -22.96 -13.62 -0.11
C LEU A 83 -23.14 -13.31 1.38
N GLU A 84 -23.21 -12.03 1.75
CA GLU A 84 -23.52 -11.58 3.12
C GLU A 84 -24.92 -12.02 3.56
N THR A 85 -25.90 -11.94 2.66
CA THR A 85 -27.27 -12.41 2.92
C THR A 85 -27.28 -13.91 3.16
N VAL A 86 -26.61 -14.69 2.31
CA VAL A 86 -26.44 -16.13 2.52
C VAL A 86 -25.73 -16.39 3.85
N TYR A 87 -24.59 -15.76 4.12
CA TYR A 87 -23.81 -15.98 5.35
C TYR A 87 -24.60 -15.70 6.64
N THR A 88 -25.40 -14.63 6.66
CA THR A 88 -26.15 -14.19 7.85
C THR A 88 -27.47 -14.93 8.02
N GLN A 89 -28.13 -15.33 6.93
CA GLN A 89 -29.47 -15.92 6.97
C GLN A 89 -29.50 -17.44 6.73
N TYR A 90 -28.37 -18.07 6.39
CA TYR A 90 -28.30 -19.51 6.14
C TYR A 90 -28.83 -20.33 7.31
N ARG A 91 -29.83 -21.17 7.02
CA ARG A 91 -30.50 -22.05 8.00
C ARG A 91 -30.04 -23.51 7.95
N GLY A 92 -29.18 -23.86 6.99
CA GLY A 92 -28.61 -25.20 6.86
C GLY A 92 -27.45 -25.45 7.82
N ASP A 93 -26.76 -26.58 7.65
CA ASP A 93 -25.59 -26.93 8.44
C ASP A 93 -24.39 -26.03 8.10
N ARG A 94 -24.01 -25.15 9.04
CA ARG A 94 -22.84 -24.26 8.90
C ARG A 94 -21.49 -25.00 8.94
N ASN A 95 -21.48 -26.29 9.26
CA ASN A 95 -20.29 -27.15 9.16
C ASN A 95 -20.19 -27.86 7.80
N SER A 96 -21.22 -27.76 6.95
CA SER A 96 -21.18 -28.30 5.60
C SER A 96 -19.99 -27.75 4.81
N LYS A 97 -19.50 -28.54 3.84
CA LYS A 97 -18.37 -28.13 2.99
C LYS A 97 -18.70 -26.82 2.28
N ASP A 98 -19.83 -26.74 1.57
CA ASP A 98 -20.20 -25.56 0.79
C ASP A 98 -20.31 -24.30 1.66
N PHE A 99 -20.89 -24.38 2.86
CA PHE A 99 -20.99 -23.20 3.73
C PHE A 99 -19.62 -22.71 4.25
N ARG A 100 -18.71 -23.64 4.58
CA ARG A 100 -17.34 -23.28 5.00
C ARG A 100 -16.54 -22.67 3.85
N GLU A 101 -16.71 -23.19 2.64
CA GLU A 101 -16.10 -22.64 1.43
C GLU A 101 -16.69 -21.28 1.06
N LEU A 102 -18.01 -21.07 1.19
CA LEU A 102 -18.64 -19.75 1.04
C LEU A 102 -18.12 -18.77 2.08
N THR A 103 -17.98 -19.21 3.34
CA THR A 103 -17.43 -18.35 4.40
C THR A 103 -16.02 -17.91 4.07
N THR A 104 -15.18 -18.81 3.57
CA THR A 104 -13.81 -18.49 3.14
C THR A 104 -13.80 -17.55 1.94
N TYR A 105 -14.66 -17.81 0.94
CA TYR A 105 -14.80 -16.95 -0.23
C TYR A 105 -15.27 -15.54 0.13
N LEU A 106 -16.30 -15.41 0.96
CA LEU A 106 -16.79 -14.11 1.43
C LEU A 106 -15.72 -13.33 2.21
N LYS A 107 -14.94 -13.99 3.07
CA LYS A 107 -13.82 -13.34 3.76
C LYS A 107 -12.76 -12.83 2.79
N ARG A 108 -12.48 -13.53 1.68
CA ARG A 108 -11.57 -13.05 0.64
C ARG A 108 -12.17 -11.88 -0.15
N VAL A 109 -13.49 -11.90 -0.40
CA VAL A 109 -14.22 -10.78 -1.04
C VAL A 109 -14.17 -9.53 -0.18
N TRP A 110 -14.39 -9.67 1.12
CA TRP A 110 -14.20 -8.60 2.08
C TRP A 110 -12.76 -8.08 2.10
N PHE A 111 -11.78 -8.99 2.09
CA PHE A 111 -10.38 -8.62 2.20
C PHE A 111 -9.85 -7.90 0.96
N SER A 112 -10.35 -8.25 -0.21
CA SER A 112 -9.83 -7.75 -1.48
C SER A 112 -10.73 -6.69 -2.11
N SER A 113 -11.75 -6.23 -1.39
CA SER A 113 -12.75 -5.28 -1.88
C SER A 113 -13.33 -5.66 -3.24
N GLY A 114 -13.57 -6.96 -3.48
CA GLY A 114 -13.96 -7.51 -4.79
C GLY A 114 -13.71 -9.02 -4.91
N ILE A 115 -14.05 -9.62 -6.06
CA ILE A 115 -13.93 -11.08 -6.30
C ILE A 115 -12.57 -11.54 -6.82
N HIS A 116 -11.59 -10.63 -6.83
CA HIS A 116 -10.25 -10.88 -7.32
C HIS A 116 -9.24 -10.76 -6.18
N HIS A 117 -8.10 -11.42 -6.32
CA HIS A 117 -7.04 -11.38 -5.33
C HIS A 117 -6.43 -9.98 -5.25
N HIS A 118 -6.45 -9.37 -4.05
CA HIS A 118 -5.91 -8.01 -3.81
C HIS A 118 -4.50 -7.76 -4.39
N TYR A 119 -3.63 -8.77 -4.31
CA TYR A 119 -2.24 -8.69 -4.77
C TYR A 119 -2.04 -9.17 -6.23
N GLY A 120 -2.31 -10.46 -6.52
CA GLY A 120 -2.11 -11.05 -7.85
C GLY A 120 -3.19 -10.72 -8.90
N SER A 121 -4.26 -10.01 -8.52
CA SER A 121 -5.39 -9.62 -9.38
C SER A 121 -6.20 -10.76 -10.00
N GLU A 122 -5.86 -12.03 -9.79
CA GLU A 122 -6.62 -13.14 -10.38
C GLU A 122 -7.95 -13.39 -9.67
N LYS A 123 -8.98 -13.78 -10.43
CA LYS A 123 -10.30 -14.07 -9.89
C LYS A 123 -10.28 -15.27 -8.93
N PHE A 124 -11.06 -15.17 -7.86
CA PHE A 124 -11.25 -16.29 -6.94
C PHE A 124 -12.00 -17.45 -7.59
N GLN A 125 -11.54 -18.66 -7.31
CA GLN A 125 -12.28 -19.88 -7.63
C GLN A 125 -13.14 -20.26 -6.40
N PRO A 126 -14.47 -20.36 -6.54
CA PRO A 126 -15.34 -20.76 -5.43
C PRO A 126 -15.14 -22.24 -5.07
N GLY A 127 -15.00 -22.53 -3.77
CA GLY A 127 -14.91 -23.91 -3.26
C GLY A 127 -16.26 -24.60 -3.06
N PHE A 128 -17.35 -23.85 -3.21
CA PHE A 128 -18.74 -24.31 -3.12
C PHE A 128 -19.36 -24.45 -4.52
N SER A 129 -20.39 -25.27 -4.67
CA SER A 129 -21.01 -25.50 -5.98
C SER A 129 -22.05 -24.44 -6.37
N GLU A 130 -22.13 -24.12 -7.66
CA GLU A 130 -23.18 -23.26 -8.22
C GLU A 130 -24.59 -23.77 -7.87
N LYS A 131 -24.80 -25.09 -8.00
CA LYS A 131 -26.08 -25.73 -7.67
C LYS A 131 -26.48 -25.48 -6.21
N TRP A 132 -25.53 -25.60 -5.28
CA TRP A 132 -25.78 -25.32 -3.86
C TRP A 132 -26.13 -23.85 -3.61
N LEU A 133 -25.42 -22.93 -4.27
CA LEU A 133 -25.71 -21.50 -4.13
C LEU A 133 -27.12 -21.19 -4.65
N ARG A 134 -27.49 -21.68 -5.85
CA ARG A 134 -28.82 -21.50 -6.44
C ARG A 134 -29.93 -22.00 -5.52
N GLN A 135 -29.78 -23.21 -4.97
CA GLN A 135 -30.75 -23.77 -4.02
C GLN A 135 -30.85 -22.91 -2.76
N THR A 136 -29.71 -22.49 -2.20
CA THR A 136 -29.67 -21.66 -1.00
C THR A 136 -30.35 -20.30 -1.22
N LEU A 137 -30.16 -19.68 -2.38
CA LEU A 137 -30.82 -18.43 -2.74
C LEU A 137 -32.33 -18.63 -2.90
N ALA A 138 -32.76 -19.73 -3.53
CA ALA A 138 -34.17 -20.08 -3.63
C ALA A 138 -34.83 -20.28 -2.26
N ASP A 139 -34.17 -20.98 -1.33
CA ASP A 139 -34.67 -21.20 0.03
C ASP A 139 -34.77 -19.89 0.84
N LEU A 140 -33.93 -18.89 0.52
CA LEU A 140 -33.95 -17.57 1.12
C LEU A 140 -34.91 -16.60 0.41
N ASN A 141 -35.59 -17.01 -0.67
CA ASN A 141 -36.35 -16.14 -1.57
C ASN A 141 -35.52 -14.94 -2.08
N TYR A 142 -34.23 -15.14 -2.31
CA TYR A 142 -33.33 -14.13 -2.83
C TYR A 142 -33.23 -14.24 -4.36
N SER A 143 -33.60 -13.16 -5.07
CA SER A 143 -33.47 -13.09 -6.53
C SER A 143 -32.09 -12.51 -6.91
N LEU A 144 -31.42 -13.13 -7.87
CA LEU A 144 -30.13 -12.69 -8.39
C LEU A 144 -30.14 -12.77 -9.92
N ASP A 145 -29.55 -11.80 -10.60
CA ASP A 145 -29.44 -11.82 -12.06
C ASP A 145 -28.59 -13.00 -12.53
N GLU A 146 -29.06 -13.73 -13.55
CA GLU A 146 -28.37 -14.93 -14.06
C GLU A 146 -26.94 -14.65 -14.56
N GLU A 147 -26.65 -13.41 -14.98
CA GLU A 147 -25.31 -12.97 -15.40
C GLU A 147 -24.26 -13.07 -14.29
N ILE A 148 -24.67 -13.06 -13.01
CA ILE A 148 -23.73 -13.07 -11.87
C ILE A 148 -23.13 -14.47 -11.66
N PHE A 149 -23.84 -15.54 -12.02
CA PHE A 149 -23.31 -16.90 -11.84
C PHE A 149 -22.05 -17.15 -12.68
N PRO A 150 -22.02 -16.86 -14.01
CA PRO A 150 -20.78 -16.94 -14.78
C PRO A 150 -19.65 -16.06 -14.22
N VAL A 151 -19.97 -14.87 -13.70
CA VAL A 151 -18.97 -13.98 -13.07
C VAL A 151 -18.33 -14.66 -11.85
N ILE A 152 -19.06 -15.42 -11.05
CA ILE A 152 -18.51 -16.14 -9.90
C ILE A 152 -17.83 -17.46 -10.30
N PHE A 153 -18.44 -18.25 -11.18
CA PHE A 153 -18.08 -19.66 -11.39
C PHE A 153 -17.31 -19.97 -12.67
N ASN A 154 -17.44 -19.15 -13.73
CA ASN A 154 -16.72 -19.41 -14.98
C ASN A 154 -15.31 -18.78 -14.91
N PRO A 155 -14.21 -19.56 -14.87
CA PRO A 155 -12.86 -19.02 -14.75
C PRO A 155 -12.44 -18.11 -15.92
N GLU A 156 -13.11 -18.18 -17.07
CA GLU A 156 -12.79 -17.38 -18.27
C GLU A 156 -13.46 -16.00 -18.27
N VAL A 157 -14.48 -15.79 -17.43
CA VAL A 157 -15.18 -14.50 -17.33
C VAL A 157 -14.46 -13.61 -16.33
N MET A 158 -14.01 -12.42 -16.71
CA MET A 158 -13.33 -11.47 -15.81
C MET A 158 -12.16 -12.13 -15.04
N PRO A 159 -11.22 -12.83 -15.70
CA PRO A 159 -10.22 -13.67 -15.04
C PRO A 159 -9.22 -12.87 -14.19
N MET A 160 -9.02 -11.59 -14.52
CA MET A 160 -8.10 -10.67 -13.85
C MET A 160 -8.82 -9.36 -13.53
N ARG A 161 -8.58 -8.78 -12.35
CA ARG A 161 -8.98 -7.42 -12.00
C ARG A 161 -8.25 -6.41 -12.86
N VAL A 162 -6.92 -6.53 -12.90
CA VAL A 162 -6.01 -5.71 -13.68
C VAL A 162 -5.13 -6.65 -14.49
N ASN A 163 -5.15 -6.52 -15.81
CA ASN A 163 -4.23 -7.22 -16.71
C ASN A 163 -3.05 -6.30 -17.06
N GLN A 164 -1.84 -6.85 -17.10
CA GLN A 164 -0.62 -6.15 -17.53
C GLN A 164 0.17 -6.95 -18.57
N LYS A 165 -0.46 -7.94 -19.20
CA LYS A 165 0.20 -8.81 -20.18
C LYS A 165 0.41 -8.09 -21.51
N ASP A 166 1.67 -8.00 -21.94
CA ASP A 166 2.05 -7.42 -23.23
C ASP A 166 1.31 -8.07 -24.40
N GLY A 167 0.77 -7.24 -25.29
CA GLY A 167 0.00 -7.65 -26.47
C GLY A 167 -1.50 -7.87 -26.27
N ASP A 168 -2.02 -7.84 -25.04
CA ASP A 168 -3.47 -7.86 -24.77
C ASP A 168 -4.05 -6.42 -24.79
N ASP A 169 -5.37 -6.27 -25.06
CA ASP A 169 -6.08 -5.00 -24.78
C ASP A 169 -6.35 -4.93 -23.27
N LEU A 170 -5.60 -4.08 -22.57
CA LEU A 170 -5.58 -4.09 -21.12
C LEU A 170 -6.89 -3.58 -20.50
N ILE A 171 -7.69 -2.77 -21.20
CA ILE A 171 -9.00 -2.32 -20.72
C ILE A 171 -10.00 -3.47 -20.83
N LEU A 172 -10.17 -4.05 -22.03
CA LEU A 172 -11.19 -5.08 -22.26
C LEU A 172 -10.92 -6.38 -21.50
N THR A 173 -9.67 -6.63 -21.12
CA THR A 173 -9.26 -7.84 -20.39
C THR A 173 -9.11 -7.63 -18.89
N SER A 174 -9.33 -6.41 -18.40
CA SER A 174 -9.40 -6.09 -16.97
C SER A 174 -10.84 -6.05 -16.50
N ALA A 175 -11.06 -6.42 -15.24
CA ALA A 175 -12.39 -6.53 -14.63
C ALA A 175 -12.75 -5.37 -13.69
N GLU A 176 -11.80 -4.45 -13.47
CA GLU A 176 -12.05 -3.14 -12.87
C GLU A 176 -13.13 -2.35 -13.65
N ASN A 177 -13.67 -1.31 -13.02
CA ASN A 177 -14.85 -0.57 -13.49
C ASN A 177 -14.58 0.94 -13.66
N TYR A 178 -13.36 1.29 -14.06
CA TYR A 178 -12.94 2.62 -14.47
C TYR A 178 -13.29 2.92 -15.93
N TYR A 179 -13.49 1.88 -16.74
CA TYR A 179 -13.91 1.97 -18.12
C TYR A 179 -15.23 1.23 -18.34
N GLY A 180 -16.19 1.90 -18.96
CA GLY A 180 -17.50 1.34 -19.26
C GLY A 180 -17.42 0.23 -20.31
N PRO A 181 -18.47 -0.61 -20.41
CA PRO A 181 -18.50 -1.73 -21.34
C PRO A 181 -18.26 -1.29 -22.79
N GLY A 182 -17.30 -1.94 -23.45
CA GLY A 182 -17.00 -1.71 -24.86
C GLY A 182 -16.05 -0.55 -25.15
N VAL A 183 -15.51 0.13 -24.14
CA VAL A 183 -14.35 1.03 -24.30
C VAL A 183 -13.10 0.18 -24.53
N THR A 184 -12.34 0.45 -25.59
CA THR A 184 -11.08 -0.23 -25.89
C THR A 184 -9.87 0.55 -25.37
N GLN A 185 -8.74 -0.12 -25.17
CA GLN A 185 -7.48 0.54 -24.78
C GLN A 185 -7.10 1.66 -25.74
N ALA A 186 -7.15 1.40 -27.05
CA ALA A 186 -6.76 2.38 -28.06
C ALA A 186 -7.64 3.64 -28.03
N GLU A 187 -8.95 3.48 -27.84
CA GLU A 187 -9.87 4.62 -27.77
C GLU A 187 -9.66 5.45 -26.49
N ALA A 188 -9.38 4.81 -25.35
CA ALA A 188 -9.08 5.53 -24.11
C ALA A 188 -7.75 6.29 -24.20
N GLU A 189 -6.70 5.66 -24.71
CA GLU A 189 -5.39 6.31 -24.94
C GLU A 189 -5.54 7.50 -25.89
N GLU A 190 -6.29 7.35 -26.99
CA GLU A 190 -6.57 8.44 -27.93
C GLU A 190 -7.39 9.56 -27.27
N PHE A 191 -8.43 9.21 -26.52
CA PHE A 191 -9.31 10.17 -25.84
C PHE A 191 -8.53 11.12 -24.94
N TYR A 192 -7.62 10.59 -24.13
CA TYR A 192 -6.80 11.38 -23.22
C TYR A 192 -5.65 12.10 -23.92
N THR A 193 -5.01 11.46 -24.91
CA THR A 193 -3.94 12.09 -25.69
C THR A 193 -4.43 13.35 -26.38
N GLN A 194 -5.62 13.32 -27.00
CA GLN A 194 -6.21 14.47 -27.68
C GLN A 194 -6.58 15.63 -26.74
N ARG A 195 -6.74 15.34 -25.44
CA ARG A 195 -7.13 16.32 -24.40
C ARG A 195 -5.96 16.79 -23.55
N LYS A 196 -4.78 16.15 -23.64
CA LYS A 196 -3.56 16.55 -22.90
C LYS A 196 -3.14 17.96 -23.34
N ALA A 197 -3.16 18.91 -22.40
CA ALA A 197 -2.75 20.27 -22.66
C ALA A 197 -1.21 20.37 -22.73
N VAL A 198 -0.65 20.25 -23.94
CA VAL A 198 0.80 20.13 -24.21
C VAL A 198 1.65 21.25 -23.61
N ASN A 199 1.08 22.45 -23.41
CA ASN A 199 1.79 23.64 -22.94
C ASN A 199 1.29 24.16 -21.58
N ASP A 200 0.50 23.39 -20.84
CA ASP A 200 0.07 23.78 -19.50
C ASP A 200 1.24 23.60 -18.52
N PRO A 201 1.75 24.65 -17.86
CA PRO A 201 2.82 24.51 -16.86
C PRO A 201 2.37 23.75 -15.61
N HIS A 202 1.06 23.63 -15.41
CA HIS A 202 0.43 23.01 -14.25
C HIS A 202 -0.59 21.97 -14.71
N PRO A 203 -0.21 20.89 -15.42
CA PRO A 203 -1.19 19.94 -15.96
C PRO A 203 -2.04 19.28 -14.86
N ILE A 204 -3.35 19.12 -15.08
CA ILE A 204 -4.18 18.27 -14.20
C ILE A 204 -3.79 16.80 -14.37
N MET A 205 -4.03 16.00 -13.33
CA MET A 205 -4.04 14.53 -13.43
C MET A 205 -5.31 14.08 -14.19
N MET A 206 -5.27 14.16 -15.51
CA MET A 206 -6.44 13.96 -16.36
C MET A 206 -7.06 12.57 -16.17
N GLY A 207 -8.37 12.52 -15.98
CA GLY A 207 -9.11 11.27 -15.80
C GLY A 207 -9.03 10.67 -14.40
N LEU A 208 -8.37 11.30 -13.43
CA LEU A 208 -8.15 10.73 -12.09
C LEU A 208 -9.44 10.29 -11.37
N ASN A 209 -10.52 11.07 -11.47
CA ASN A 209 -11.74 10.92 -10.68
C ASN A 209 -13.01 10.67 -11.52
N SER A 210 -12.94 9.84 -12.56
CA SER A 210 -14.07 9.59 -13.45
C SER A 210 -14.07 8.18 -14.02
N ARG A 211 -15.25 7.65 -14.38
CA ARG A 211 -15.36 6.49 -15.27
C ARG A 211 -15.46 6.96 -16.72
N LEU A 212 -14.65 6.40 -17.63
CA LEU A 212 -14.77 6.69 -19.06
C LEU A 212 -15.77 5.71 -19.68
N VAL A 213 -16.84 6.21 -20.29
CA VAL A 213 -17.94 5.38 -20.84
C VAL A 213 -18.24 5.76 -22.28
N LYS A 214 -18.95 4.88 -23.01
CA LYS A 214 -19.56 5.19 -24.31
C LYS A 214 -21.04 5.50 -24.10
N GLU A 215 -21.42 6.76 -24.27
CA GLU A 215 -22.81 7.23 -24.27
C GLU A 215 -23.17 7.67 -25.68
N ASP A 216 -24.23 7.09 -26.26
CA ASP A 216 -24.69 7.36 -27.64
C ASP A 216 -23.59 7.23 -28.73
N GLY A 217 -22.59 6.37 -28.48
CA GLY A 217 -21.45 6.14 -29.38
C GLY A 217 -20.29 7.10 -29.21
N GLU A 218 -20.39 8.08 -28.30
CA GLU A 218 -19.32 9.02 -27.97
C GLU A 218 -18.69 8.70 -26.61
N LEU A 219 -17.37 8.90 -26.49
CA LEU A 219 -16.68 8.75 -25.22
C LEU A 219 -16.91 9.97 -24.33
N THR A 220 -17.33 9.73 -23.09
CA THR A 220 -17.54 10.76 -22.07
C THR A 220 -17.11 10.28 -20.68
N GLU A 221 -16.85 11.23 -19.79
CA GLU A 221 -16.44 10.96 -18.43
C GLU A 221 -17.60 11.13 -17.44
N GLN A 222 -17.96 10.06 -16.74
CA GLN A 222 -18.84 10.10 -15.59
C GLN A 222 -18.00 10.45 -14.35
N VAL A 223 -17.92 11.74 -14.03
CA VAL A 223 -17.13 12.27 -12.92
C VAL A 223 -17.69 11.83 -11.56
N TRP A 224 -16.81 11.39 -10.67
CA TRP A 224 -17.12 11.01 -9.29
C TRP A 224 -17.23 12.24 -8.39
N ARG A 225 -18.46 12.62 -8.04
CA ARG A 225 -18.77 13.84 -7.26
C ARG A 225 -20.15 13.75 -6.60
N GLU A 226 -20.47 14.69 -5.71
CA GLU A 226 -21.72 14.72 -4.91
C GLU A 226 -23.00 14.56 -5.75
N HIS A 227 -23.04 15.16 -6.94
CA HIS A 227 -24.17 15.07 -7.88
C HIS A 227 -23.79 14.35 -9.18
N GLY A 228 -22.89 13.37 -9.10
CA GLY A 228 -22.47 12.52 -10.20
C GLY A 228 -22.40 11.05 -9.78
N LEU A 229 -21.56 10.27 -10.45
CA LEU A 229 -21.31 8.88 -10.09
C LEU A 229 -20.74 8.82 -8.65
N TYR A 230 -21.21 7.85 -7.86
CA TYR A 230 -20.92 7.71 -6.41
C TYR A 230 -21.43 8.82 -5.48
N GLY A 231 -22.29 9.73 -5.97
CA GLY A 231 -22.78 10.87 -5.20
C GLY A 231 -23.34 10.55 -3.82
N SER A 232 -24.07 9.43 -3.65
CA SER A 232 -24.64 9.04 -2.34
C SER A 232 -23.60 8.72 -1.27
N ALA A 233 -22.45 8.15 -1.65
CA ALA A 233 -21.32 7.92 -0.74
C ALA A 233 -20.59 9.24 -0.47
N ILE A 234 -20.35 10.03 -1.51
CA ILE A 234 -19.63 11.30 -1.43
C ILE A 234 -20.37 12.32 -0.55
N THR A 235 -21.70 12.42 -0.63
CA THR A 235 -22.50 13.26 0.27
C THR A 235 -22.26 12.89 1.74
N ARG A 236 -22.21 11.60 2.08
CA ARG A 236 -21.93 11.16 3.46
C ARG A 236 -20.51 11.47 3.91
N ILE A 237 -19.53 11.35 3.00
CA ILE A 237 -18.15 11.78 3.26
C ILE A 237 -18.14 13.28 3.58
N ILE A 238 -18.78 14.11 2.76
CA ILE A 238 -18.91 15.56 2.97
C ILE A 238 -19.54 15.88 4.33
N ASP A 239 -20.63 15.21 4.71
CA ASP A 239 -21.31 15.42 6.00
C ASP A 239 -20.37 15.17 7.19
N CYS A 240 -19.55 14.11 7.12
CA CYS A 240 -18.56 13.81 8.15
C CYS A 240 -17.41 14.83 8.17
N LEU A 241 -16.92 15.26 7.01
CA LEU A 241 -15.88 16.29 6.90
C LEU A 241 -16.37 17.64 7.46
N GLN A 242 -17.62 18.02 7.21
CA GLN A 242 -18.23 19.22 7.81
C GLN A 242 -18.30 19.14 9.34
N LYS A 243 -18.58 17.95 9.90
CA LYS A 243 -18.57 17.73 11.36
C LYS A 243 -17.16 17.72 11.94
N ALA A 244 -16.15 17.32 11.18
CA ALA A 244 -14.74 17.35 11.59
C ALA A 244 -14.20 18.79 11.66
N ARG A 245 -14.60 19.65 10.72
CA ARG A 245 -14.09 21.02 10.53
C ARG A 245 -13.97 21.87 11.82
N PRO A 246 -14.95 21.92 12.75
CA PRO A 246 -14.85 22.76 13.95
C PRO A 246 -13.78 22.30 14.95
N PHE A 247 -13.28 21.06 14.80
CA PHE A 247 -12.31 20.45 15.70
C PHE A 247 -10.88 20.47 15.16
N CYS A 248 -10.67 21.06 13.98
CA CYS A 248 -9.36 21.28 13.40
C CYS A 248 -8.38 21.96 14.37
N ASP A 249 -7.11 21.57 14.30
CA ASP A 249 -6.06 22.15 15.14
C ASP A 249 -5.73 23.60 14.74
N THR A 250 -5.80 23.91 13.44
CA THR A 250 -5.54 25.24 12.88
C THR A 250 -6.57 25.67 11.83
N GLU A 251 -6.62 26.97 11.52
CA GLU A 251 -7.43 27.51 10.41
C GLU A 251 -6.95 26.98 9.05
N LYS A 252 -5.64 26.72 8.89
CA LYS A 252 -5.08 26.10 7.68
C LYS A 252 -5.73 24.73 7.45
N GLN A 253 -5.86 23.90 8.48
CA GLN A 253 -6.55 22.61 8.41
C GLN A 253 -8.02 22.74 8.03
N GLN A 254 -8.71 23.77 8.54
CA GLN A 254 -10.10 24.02 8.15
C GLN A 254 -10.20 24.29 6.65
N HIS A 255 -9.29 25.09 6.08
CA HIS A 255 -9.24 25.33 4.65
C HIS A 255 -8.89 24.07 3.83
N VAL A 256 -8.07 23.16 4.37
CA VAL A 256 -7.84 21.83 3.76
C VAL A 256 -9.16 21.05 3.67
N ILE A 257 -9.93 20.98 4.75
CA ILE A 257 -11.25 20.33 4.74
C ILE A 257 -12.22 21.03 3.78
N ASP A 258 -12.29 22.36 3.81
CA ASP A 258 -13.20 23.14 2.96
C ASP A 258 -12.91 22.91 1.48
N LYS A 259 -11.62 22.89 1.09
CA LYS A 259 -11.21 22.65 -0.30
C LYS A 259 -11.45 21.20 -0.73
N LEU A 260 -11.31 20.22 0.18
CA LEU A 260 -11.67 18.83 -0.11
C LEU A 260 -13.17 18.68 -0.36
N ILE A 261 -14.00 19.32 0.46
CA ILE A 261 -15.45 19.35 0.26
C ILE A 261 -15.79 20.00 -1.09
N GLU A 262 -15.13 21.10 -1.44
CA GLU A 262 -15.31 21.73 -2.76
C GLU A 262 -14.96 20.78 -3.91
N PHE A 263 -13.82 20.07 -3.82
CA PHE A 263 -13.45 19.05 -4.80
C PHE A 263 -14.53 17.96 -4.93
N TYR A 264 -15.01 17.42 -3.82
CA TYR A 264 -16.06 16.41 -3.85
C TYR A 264 -17.39 16.91 -4.44
N ARG A 265 -17.70 18.20 -4.29
CA ARG A 265 -18.89 18.82 -4.86
C ARG A 265 -18.78 19.01 -6.36
N THR A 266 -17.63 19.51 -6.83
CA THR A 266 -17.44 19.92 -8.22
C THR A 266 -16.93 18.79 -9.10
N GLY A 267 -16.09 17.92 -8.54
CA GLY A 267 -15.27 16.94 -9.25
C GLY A 267 -14.12 17.56 -10.05
N ASP A 268 -13.79 18.84 -9.82
CA ASP A 268 -12.80 19.58 -10.61
C ASP A 268 -11.36 19.26 -10.18
N LEU A 269 -10.55 18.76 -11.12
CA LEU A 269 -9.16 18.39 -10.86
C LEU A 269 -8.23 19.59 -10.59
N ARG A 270 -8.60 20.81 -10.98
CA ARG A 270 -7.88 22.02 -10.55
C ARG A 270 -8.11 22.30 -9.08
N THR A 271 -9.33 22.06 -8.61
CA THR A 271 -9.68 22.12 -7.19
C THR A 271 -8.94 21.04 -6.39
N TYR A 272 -8.72 19.85 -6.97
CA TYR A 272 -7.87 18.80 -6.39
C TYR A 272 -6.42 19.27 -6.21
N ASP A 273 -5.79 19.81 -7.26
CA ASP A 273 -4.42 20.35 -7.16
C ASP A 273 -4.34 21.45 -6.07
N ALA A 274 -5.33 22.34 -6.02
CA ALA A 274 -5.42 23.39 -5.00
C ALA A 274 -5.57 22.82 -3.58
N TRP A 275 -6.37 21.76 -3.40
CA TRP A 275 -6.47 21.02 -2.15
C TRP A 275 -5.10 20.44 -1.76
N SER A 276 -4.42 19.76 -2.68
CA SER A 276 -3.11 19.16 -2.42
C SER A 276 -2.09 20.21 -1.98
N ILE A 277 -2.09 21.40 -2.59
CA ILE A 277 -1.19 22.50 -2.20
C ILE A 277 -1.51 23.01 -0.79
N LEU A 278 -2.79 23.13 -0.42
CA LEU A 278 -3.18 23.51 0.95
C LEU A 278 -2.75 22.45 1.95
N TRP A 279 -3.01 21.18 1.64
CA TRP A 279 -2.64 20.04 2.47
C TRP A 279 -1.13 19.95 2.70
N LEU A 280 -0.32 20.19 1.66
CA LEU A 280 1.14 20.23 1.78
C LEU A 280 1.65 21.33 2.71
N LYS A 281 0.99 22.51 2.69
CA LYS A 281 1.37 23.66 3.53
C LYS A 281 0.95 23.49 4.99
N ASP A 282 0.07 22.54 5.27
CA ASP A 282 -0.33 22.19 6.62
C ASP A 282 0.66 21.19 7.26
N THR A 283 1.72 21.70 7.89
CA THR A 283 2.78 20.89 8.52
C THR A 283 2.81 20.97 10.05
N GLU A 284 2.06 21.92 10.61
CA GLU A 284 2.04 22.22 12.05
C GLU A 284 1.12 21.27 12.82
N ASP A 285 0.08 20.75 12.16
CA ASP A 285 -0.96 19.96 12.80
C ASP A 285 -0.46 18.59 13.29
N LEU A 286 -1.06 18.14 14.40
CA LEU A 286 -0.76 16.85 14.98
C LEU A 286 -1.55 15.73 14.29
N VAL A 287 -2.84 15.96 14.06
CA VAL A 287 -3.73 15.06 13.30
C VAL A 287 -3.62 15.41 11.82
N ASP A 288 -3.54 14.40 10.95
CA ASP A 288 -3.55 14.58 9.49
C ASP A 288 -4.38 13.46 8.85
N PHE A 289 -4.78 13.62 7.60
CA PHE A 289 -5.57 12.63 6.88
C PHE A 289 -5.42 12.72 5.37
N THR A 290 -5.66 11.61 4.70
CA THR A 290 -6.02 11.56 3.28
C THR A 290 -7.41 10.94 3.17
N ASN A 291 -8.21 11.41 2.22
CA ASN A 291 -9.57 10.92 1.97
C ASN A 291 -9.96 11.35 0.55
N ASN A 292 -9.48 10.61 -0.45
CA ASN A 292 -9.68 10.96 -1.86
C ASN A 292 -9.36 9.80 -2.81
N PHE A 293 -9.60 10.01 -4.10
CA PHE A 293 -9.05 9.21 -5.20
C PHE A 293 -7.56 9.54 -5.33
N THR A 294 -6.70 8.56 -5.05
CA THR A 294 -5.26 8.83 -4.83
C THR A 294 -4.35 8.02 -5.74
N GLU A 295 -4.37 6.69 -5.62
CA GLU A 295 -3.42 5.81 -6.32
C GLU A 295 -4.03 5.18 -7.57
N THR A 296 -3.26 5.08 -8.65
CA THR A 296 -3.74 4.59 -9.96
C THR A 296 -3.39 3.13 -10.26
N TYR A 297 -2.91 2.36 -9.28
CA TYR A 297 -2.51 0.96 -9.46
C TYR A 297 -3.66 0.02 -9.86
N GLY A 298 -4.90 0.40 -9.52
CA GLY A 298 -6.09 -0.34 -9.90
C GLY A 298 -6.43 -0.24 -11.39
N ASP A 299 -5.86 0.73 -12.11
CA ASP A 299 -6.11 0.98 -13.52
C ASP A 299 -4.98 0.38 -14.38
N PRO A 300 -5.30 -0.49 -15.37
CA PRO A 300 -4.29 -1.01 -16.30
C PRO A 300 -3.52 0.07 -17.08
N LEU A 301 -4.09 1.26 -17.28
CA LEU A 301 -3.45 2.40 -17.94
C LEU A 301 -2.83 3.41 -16.95
N GLY A 302 -3.07 3.26 -15.64
CA GLY A 302 -2.52 4.13 -14.61
C GLY A 302 -3.07 5.56 -14.59
N MET A 303 -4.27 5.80 -15.12
CA MET A 303 -4.91 7.11 -15.23
C MET A 303 -5.97 7.37 -14.15
N LYS A 304 -6.65 6.33 -13.70
CA LYS A 304 -7.84 6.34 -12.85
C LYS A 304 -7.44 5.94 -11.44
N ALA A 305 -7.85 6.71 -10.44
CA ALA A 305 -7.43 6.44 -9.07
C ALA A 305 -8.48 5.68 -8.26
N SER A 306 -8.02 4.70 -7.47
CA SER A 306 -8.82 4.07 -6.44
C SER A 306 -9.12 5.06 -5.30
N TRP A 307 -10.30 4.93 -4.70
CA TRP A 307 -10.67 5.70 -3.52
C TRP A 307 -10.00 5.10 -2.28
N GLU A 308 -9.32 5.93 -1.51
CA GLU A 308 -8.68 5.54 -0.26
C GLU A 308 -8.76 6.62 0.81
N ALA A 309 -8.57 6.20 2.06
CA ALA A 309 -8.47 7.10 3.18
C ALA A 309 -7.57 6.53 4.29
N ILE A 310 -6.80 7.41 4.92
CA ILE A 310 -6.14 7.15 6.19
C ILE A 310 -6.29 8.36 7.09
N VAL A 311 -6.70 8.13 8.33
CA VAL A 311 -6.63 9.13 9.40
C VAL A 311 -5.47 8.78 10.29
N ASN A 312 -4.65 9.77 10.62
CA ASN A 312 -3.44 9.54 11.39
C ASN A 312 -3.11 10.73 12.29
N PHE A 313 -2.13 10.53 13.16
CA PHE A 313 -1.49 11.64 13.86
C PHE A 313 0.01 11.39 13.98
N LYS A 314 0.78 12.47 14.08
CA LYS A 314 2.25 12.44 14.10
C LYS A 314 2.77 11.71 15.34
N ASP A 315 3.67 10.75 15.13
CA ASP A 315 4.51 10.21 16.19
C ASP A 315 5.69 11.17 16.39
N ILE A 316 5.65 11.94 17.48
CA ILE A 316 6.64 12.98 17.77
C ILE A 316 8.04 12.39 17.99
N GLU A 317 8.16 11.21 18.58
CA GLU A 317 9.45 10.61 18.90
C GLU A 317 10.09 10.03 17.63
N ALA A 318 9.34 9.23 16.88
CA ALA A 318 9.82 8.60 15.67
C ALA A 318 10.07 9.62 14.54
N THR A 319 9.27 10.70 14.45
CA THR A 319 9.44 11.77 13.44
C THR A 319 10.81 12.46 13.50
N ARG A 320 11.51 12.46 14.65
CA ARG A 320 12.84 13.08 14.74
C ARG A 320 13.85 12.47 13.76
N ARG A 321 13.72 11.17 13.46
CA ARG A 321 14.62 10.47 12.54
C ARG A 321 14.38 10.91 11.09
N THR A 322 13.12 11.05 10.69
CA THR A 322 12.74 11.49 9.34
C THR A 322 13.03 12.97 9.13
N GLU A 323 12.86 13.82 10.15
CA GLU A 323 13.28 15.22 10.12
C GLU A 323 14.80 15.35 9.91
N THR A 324 15.59 14.47 10.53
CA THR A 324 17.05 14.44 10.34
C THR A 324 17.41 14.10 8.90
N LEU A 325 16.72 13.15 8.26
CA LEU A 325 16.89 12.82 6.85
C LEU A 325 16.52 13.99 5.93
N SER A 326 15.32 14.58 6.13
CA SER A 326 14.86 15.73 5.34
C SER A 326 15.79 16.94 5.45
N ALA A 327 16.33 17.21 6.64
CA ALA A 327 17.30 18.30 6.85
C ALA A 327 18.61 18.10 6.05
N ASN A 328 18.93 16.86 5.69
CA ASN A 328 20.10 16.49 4.92
C ASN A 328 19.77 16.15 3.45
N ALA A 329 18.54 16.37 2.98
CA ALA A 329 18.08 15.98 1.64
C ALA A 329 19.02 16.43 0.50
N GLN A 330 19.52 17.67 0.57
CA GLN A 330 20.47 18.18 -0.42
C GLN A 330 21.79 17.40 -0.44
N TRP A 331 22.30 16.99 0.73
CA TRP A 331 23.53 16.20 0.82
C TRP A 331 23.36 14.87 0.08
N PHE A 332 22.21 14.20 0.25
CA PHE A 332 21.91 12.96 -0.46
C PHE A 332 21.74 13.16 -1.97
N GLU A 333 21.20 14.29 -2.42
CA GLU A 333 21.12 14.57 -3.85
C GLU A 333 22.52 14.80 -4.45
N ASP A 334 23.35 15.61 -3.78
CA ASP A 334 24.70 15.96 -4.24
C ASP A 334 25.61 14.73 -4.32
N HIS A 335 25.53 13.83 -3.33
CA HIS A 335 26.37 12.62 -3.21
C HIS A 335 25.77 11.40 -3.90
N SER A 336 24.66 11.56 -4.62
CA SER A 336 24.02 10.47 -5.37
C SER A 336 24.96 9.94 -6.46
N PRO A 337 24.99 8.61 -6.72
CA PRO A 337 25.84 8.04 -7.76
C PRO A 337 25.31 8.28 -9.18
N VAL A 338 24.14 8.89 -9.33
CA VAL A 338 23.53 9.21 -10.62
C VAL A 338 24.30 10.29 -11.37
N ASP A 339 24.13 10.34 -12.69
CA ASP A 339 24.72 11.40 -13.54
C ASP A 339 24.27 12.79 -13.06
N ALA A 340 25.20 13.74 -13.03
CA ALA A 340 24.95 15.11 -12.57
C ALA A 340 23.83 15.82 -13.35
N ARG A 341 23.60 15.45 -14.62
CA ARG A 341 22.49 15.98 -15.44
C ARG A 341 21.11 15.66 -14.84
N PHE A 342 21.00 14.56 -14.11
CA PHE A 342 19.75 14.11 -13.51
C PHE A 342 19.59 14.57 -12.07
N LYS A 343 20.57 15.26 -11.48
CA LYS A 343 20.48 15.78 -10.11
C LYS A 343 19.71 17.10 -10.04
N LYS A 344 18.97 17.30 -8.96
CA LYS A 344 18.38 18.59 -8.60
C LYS A 344 19.46 19.52 -8.05
N GLU A 345 19.56 20.72 -8.60
CA GLU A 345 20.47 21.75 -8.07
C GLU A 345 20.07 22.20 -6.67
N LYS A 346 18.76 22.23 -6.40
CA LYS A 346 18.18 22.52 -5.09
C LYS A 346 17.02 21.57 -4.85
N VAL A 347 17.15 20.74 -3.82
CA VAL A 347 16.05 19.93 -3.32
C VAL A 347 15.08 20.87 -2.58
N LYS A 348 13.83 20.86 -3.00
CA LYS A 348 12.75 21.53 -2.25
C LYS A 348 12.26 20.61 -1.15
N GLY A 349 11.91 21.19 -0.01
CA GLY A 349 11.63 20.46 1.22
C GLY A 349 10.58 19.37 1.07
N VAL A 350 10.93 18.16 1.50
CA VAL A 350 9.99 17.06 1.74
C VAL A 350 9.65 17.08 3.22
N SER A 351 8.37 17.24 3.55
CA SER A 351 7.90 17.12 4.93
C SER A 351 7.79 15.63 5.26
N ALA A 352 8.79 15.12 5.97
CA ALA A 352 8.90 13.72 6.32
C ALA A 352 8.53 13.48 7.79
N LYS A 353 7.56 12.61 8.05
CA LYS A 353 7.11 12.31 9.42
C LYS A 353 6.77 10.83 9.61
N VAL A 354 6.94 10.35 10.83
CA VAL A 354 6.37 9.06 11.23
C VAL A 354 4.98 9.32 11.79
N ILE A 355 4.00 8.51 11.39
CA ILE A 355 2.61 8.66 11.78
C ILE A 355 2.08 7.40 12.46
N THR A 356 1.14 7.59 13.37
CA THR A 356 0.30 6.54 13.93
C THR A 356 -1.02 6.51 13.17
N ALA A 357 -1.28 5.43 12.43
CA ALA A 357 -2.56 5.20 11.79
C ALA A 357 -3.66 5.03 12.85
N ALA A 358 -4.72 5.83 12.73
CA ALA A 358 -5.93 5.74 13.55
C ALA A 358 -6.95 4.81 12.87
N ILE A 359 -7.31 5.11 11.62
CA ILE A 359 -8.19 4.26 10.82
C ILE A 359 -7.70 4.16 9.38
N LEU A 360 -8.01 3.03 8.75
CA LEU A 360 -7.78 2.76 7.35
C LEU A 360 -9.11 2.62 6.61
N GLY A 361 -9.21 3.13 5.39
CA GLY A 361 -10.40 3.06 4.54
C GLY A 361 -10.05 2.97 3.06
N GLY A 362 -10.98 2.43 2.27
CA GLY A 362 -10.77 2.25 0.83
C GLY A 362 -9.58 1.35 0.54
N ASP A 363 -8.72 1.75 -0.41
CA ASP A 363 -7.64 0.88 -0.92
C ASP A 363 -6.49 0.68 0.09
N LEU A 364 -6.53 1.38 1.22
CA LEU A 364 -5.66 1.17 2.37
C LEU A 364 -6.24 0.18 3.39
N TYR A 365 -7.40 -0.44 3.16
CA TYR A 365 -8.02 -1.40 4.10
C TYR A 365 -8.61 -2.64 3.40
N PRO A 366 -8.41 -3.86 3.96
CA PRO A 366 -7.57 -4.19 5.11
C PRO A 366 -6.09 -4.44 4.75
N SER A 367 -5.76 -4.64 3.47
CA SER A 367 -4.37 -4.63 3.02
C SER A 367 -3.92 -3.18 2.87
N THR A 368 -2.70 -2.86 3.29
CA THR A 368 -2.28 -1.46 3.44
C THR A 368 -0.78 -1.32 3.25
N ALA A 369 -0.34 -0.12 2.87
CA ALA A 369 1.06 0.25 2.78
C ALA A 369 1.66 0.52 4.17
N ILE A 370 3.00 0.59 4.23
CA ILE A 370 3.74 1.01 5.44
C ILE A 370 4.36 2.41 5.27
N GLY A 371 4.31 2.95 4.06
CA GLY A 371 4.78 4.27 3.69
C GLY A 371 3.87 4.89 2.62
N ILE A 372 3.76 6.22 2.59
CA ILE A 372 2.97 6.97 1.62
C ILE A 372 3.72 8.28 1.27
N ASN A 373 3.80 8.64 -0.01
CA ASN A 373 4.37 9.91 -0.47
C ASN A 373 3.42 10.65 -1.41
N LEU A 374 2.87 11.78 -0.96
CA LEU A 374 1.80 12.50 -1.67
C LEU A 374 2.05 14.01 -1.75
N PRO A 375 1.40 14.71 -2.71
CA PRO A 375 0.49 14.21 -3.75
C PRO A 375 1.23 13.59 -4.94
N ASN A 376 0.49 12.90 -5.82
CA ASN A 376 1.02 12.29 -7.04
C ASN A 376 1.29 13.27 -8.20
N SER A 377 0.72 14.49 -8.15
CA SER A 377 0.90 15.51 -9.20
C SER A 377 2.34 16.04 -9.26
N ASP A 378 3.04 15.75 -10.36
CA ASP A 378 4.46 16.08 -10.55
C ASP A 378 4.76 17.58 -10.45
N TRP A 379 3.90 18.43 -11.04
CA TRP A 379 4.11 19.87 -10.98
C TRP A 379 3.92 20.41 -9.56
N VAL A 380 2.93 19.89 -8.83
CA VAL A 380 2.70 20.26 -7.43
C VAL A 380 3.91 19.86 -6.59
N ARG A 381 4.43 18.64 -6.77
CA ARG A 381 5.64 18.17 -6.08
C ARG A 381 6.86 19.04 -6.40
N LYS A 382 7.05 19.37 -7.68
CA LYS A 382 8.16 20.21 -8.15
C LYS A 382 8.08 21.65 -7.60
N GLU A 383 6.89 22.21 -7.46
CA GLU A 383 6.71 23.60 -7.06
C GLU A 383 6.57 23.79 -5.55
N HIS A 384 5.83 22.89 -4.90
CA HIS A 384 5.36 23.00 -3.52
C HIS A 384 5.89 21.92 -2.56
N GLY A 385 6.57 20.89 -3.06
CA GLY A 385 7.13 19.78 -2.27
C GLY A 385 6.15 18.62 -2.11
N SER A 386 6.48 17.66 -1.23
CA SER A 386 5.62 16.52 -0.91
C SER A 386 5.61 16.24 0.59
N LYS A 387 4.60 15.48 1.05
CA LYS A 387 4.55 14.89 2.39
C LYS A 387 4.84 13.40 2.24
N SER A 388 5.87 12.96 2.93
CA SER A 388 6.25 11.55 3.00
C SER A 388 6.03 11.06 4.42
N VAL A 389 5.35 9.92 4.56
CA VAL A 389 4.98 9.38 5.86
C VAL A 389 5.33 7.91 5.97
N THR A 390 5.88 7.51 7.12
CA THR A 390 6.06 6.11 7.52
C THR A 390 5.03 5.78 8.59
N ILE A 391 4.30 4.67 8.45
CA ILE A 391 3.19 4.30 9.33
C ILE A 391 3.69 3.37 10.45
N GLY A 392 4.27 3.97 11.49
CA GLY A 392 5.06 3.26 12.50
C GLY A 392 4.30 2.17 13.26
N ASN A 393 3.04 2.41 13.63
CA ASN A 393 2.26 1.43 14.39
C ASN A 393 1.83 0.20 13.57
N LEU A 394 1.77 0.30 12.24
CA LEU A 394 1.54 -0.84 11.36
C LEU A 394 2.82 -1.65 11.16
N THR A 395 3.96 -0.99 10.94
CA THR A 395 5.27 -1.64 10.87
C THR A 395 5.60 -2.39 12.18
N ASP A 396 5.32 -1.77 13.33
CA ASP A 396 5.44 -2.40 14.64
C ASP A 396 4.54 -3.65 14.77
N ALA A 397 3.29 -3.56 14.31
CA ALA A 397 2.37 -4.69 14.32
C ALA A 397 2.85 -5.85 13.41
N TYR A 398 3.39 -5.53 12.23
CA TYR A 398 4.04 -6.51 11.34
C TYR A 398 5.22 -7.19 12.03
N SER A 399 6.15 -6.42 12.59
CA SER A 399 7.34 -6.94 13.25
C SER A 399 6.94 -7.84 14.42
N LYS A 400 6.07 -7.38 15.32
CA LYS A 400 5.58 -8.16 16.47
C LYS A 400 4.83 -9.43 16.06
N ALA A 401 4.10 -9.43 14.94
CA ALA A 401 3.44 -10.62 14.41
C ALA A 401 4.42 -11.61 13.74
N ALA A 402 5.53 -11.13 13.18
CA ALA A 402 6.54 -11.96 12.52
C ALA A 402 7.53 -12.59 13.52
N HIS A 403 7.73 -11.98 14.69
CA HIS A 403 8.60 -12.46 15.75
C HIS A 403 8.27 -13.91 16.15
N GLY A 404 9.27 -14.80 16.07
CA GLY A 404 9.10 -16.21 16.42
C GLY A 404 8.38 -17.08 15.38
N SER A 405 8.08 -16.55 14.19
CA SER A 405 7.42 -17.28 13.10
C SER A 405 8.23 -18.46 12.52
N GLY A 406 9.54 -18.48 12.75
CA GLY A 406 10.45 -19.50 12.22
C GLY A 406 10.95 -19.24 10.80
N MET A 407 10.51 -18.15 10.15
CA MET A 407 11.02 -17.71 8.84
C MET A 407 12.53 -17.52 8.82
N ASP A 408 13.06 -16.88 9.86
CA ASP A 408 14.49 -16.63 10.03
C ASP A 408 15.28 -17.96 10.06
N LYS A 409 14.83 -18.93 10.86
CA LYS A 409 15.47 -20.24 11.01
C LYS A 409 15.43 -21.06 9.73
N GLU A 410 14.39 -20.92 8.91
CA GLU A 410 14.21 -21.71 7.69
C GLU A 410 14.98 -21.14 6.50
N PHE A 411 15.04 -19.82 6.36
CA PHE A 411 15.54 -19.17 5.14
C PHE A 411 16.87 -18.42 5.32
N VAL A 412 17.28 -18.08 6.54
CA VAL A 412 18.58 -17.42 6.79
C VAL A 412 19.69 -18.46 6.84
N ILE A 413 20.82 -18.17 6.20
CA ILE A 413 21.89 -19.13 5.90
C ILE A 413 22.59 -19.71 7.14
N ASP A 414 22.73 -18.94 8.20
CA ASP A 414 23.42 -19.32 9.43
C ASP A 414 23.01 -18.45 10.64
N ASP A 415 23.48 -18.85 11.83
CA ASP A 415 23.18 -18.17 13.09
C ASP A 415 23.80 -16.76 13.18
N ALA A 416 25.00 -16.55 12.63
CA ALA A 416 25.66 -15.24 12.67
C ALA A 416 24.84 -14.19 11.90
N THR A 417 24.33 -14.56 10.72
CA THR A 417 23.46 -13.70 9.92
C THR A 417 22.10 -13.50 10.60
N ARG A 418 21.54 -14.53 11.26
CA ARG A 418 20.30 -14.37 12.06
C ARG A 418 20.49 -13.40 13.22
N GLN A 419 21.61 -13.47 13.94
CA GLN A 419 21.93 -12.54 15.02
C GLN A 419 22.11 -11.11 14.51
N LEU A 420 22.74 -10.93 13.35
CA LEU A 420 22.86 -9.65 12.68
C LEU A 420 21.48 -9.05 12.35
N ILE A 421 20.59 -9.84 11.75
CA ILE A 421 19.21 -9.42 11.44
C ILE A 421 18.43 -9.13 12.73
N ASN A 422 18.51 -9.97 13.75
CA ASN A 422 17.82 -9.74 15.02
C ASN A 422 18.32 -8.47 15.74
N ARG A 423 19.58 -8.06 15.51
CA ARG A 423 20.15 -6.87 16.13
C ARG A 423 19.82 -5.59 15.39
N TYR A 424 19.80 -5.62 14.06
CA TYR A 424 19.73 -4.40 13.25
C TYR A 424 18.55 -4.36 12.27
N GLY A 425 17.87 -5.48 12.03
CA GLY A 425 16.84 -5.63 11.00
C GLY A 425 15.75 -4.57 11.12
N ASP A 426 15.08 -4.49 12.28
CA ASP A 426 13.99 -3.54 12.51
C ASP A 426 14.43 -2.09 12.25
N ILE A 427 15.57 -1.65 12.82
CA ILE A 427 16.04 -0.26 12.63
C ILE A 427 16.47 0.02 11.19
N THR A 428 17.05 -0.95 10.50
CA THR A 428 17.50 -0.75 9.11
C THR A 428 16.38 -0.85 8.10
N ASP A 429 15.31 -1.59 8.40
CA ASP A 429 14.11 -1.69 7.57
C ASP A 429 13.27 -0.42 7.67
N ASP A 430 13.09 0.09 8.89
CA ASP A 430 12.50 1.42 9.14
C ASP A 430 13.30 2.51 8.40
N LEU A 431 14.64 2.50 8.53
CA LEU A 431 15.49 3.50 7.90
C LEU A 431 15.51 3.37 6.37
N HIS A 432 15.47 2.15 5.82
CA HIS A 432 15.36 1.93 4.38
C HIS A 432 14.04 2.47 3.84
N THR A 433 12.93 2.20 4.54
CA THR A 433 11.61 2.75 4.23
C THR A 433 11.62 4.28 4.30
N ASP A 434 12.18 4.86 5.37
CA ASP A 434 12.28 6.31 5.49
C ASP A 434 13.12 6.92 4.35
N LEU A 435 14.23 6.29 3.96
CA LEU A 435 15.03 6.75 2.81
C LEU A 435 14.29 6.61 1.48
N HIS A 436 13.57 5.52 1.26
CA HIS A 436 12.75 5.26 0.07
C HIS A 436 11.69 6.35 -0.08
N GLU A 437 10.90 6.55 0.98
CA GLU A 437 9.74 7.41 0.98
C GLU A 437 10.13 8.89 0.99
N CYS A 438 11.01 9.28 1.93
CA CYS A 438 11.28 10.69 2.21
C CYS A 438 12.20 11.32 1.17
N LEU A 439 13.09 10.54 0.59
CA LEU A 439 14.16 11.04 -0.29
C LEU A 439 14.22 10.31 -1.63
N GLY A 440 13.96 9.00 -1.66
CA GLY A 440 14.00 8.17 -2.86
C GLY A 440 13.08 8.74 -3.93
N HIS A 441 11.77 8.71 -3.73
CA HIS A 441 10.78 9.29 -4.66
C HIS A 441 10.99 10.78 -4.95
N GLY A 442 11.56 11.52 -4.00
CA GLY A 442 11.80 12.96 -4.11
C GLY A 442 13.11 13.34 -4.81
N SER A 443 14.02 12.40 -5.10
CA SER A 443 15.34 12.65 -5.69
C SER A 443 15.32 12.65 -7.21
N GLY A 444 16.33 13.29 -7.82
CA GLY A 444 16.52 13.31 -9.27
C GLY A 444 15.49 14.11 -10.07
N LYS A 445 15.76 14.36 -11.35
CA LYS A 445 14.88 15.10 -12.27
C LYS A 445 14.84 14.50 -13.66
N LEU A 446 13.71 14.67 -14.34
CA LEU A 446 13.59 14.39 -15.77
C LEU A 446 14.38 15.40 -16.59
N LEU A 447 14.83 15.02 -17.79
CA LEU A 447 15.34 15.97 -18.76
C LEU A 447 14.21 16.86 -19.30
N PRO A 448 14.50 18.11 -19.71
CA PRO A 448 13.51 18.96 -20.38
C PRO A 448 12.95 18.27 -21.63
N GLY A 449 11.62 18.18 -21.72
CA GLY A 449 10.91 17.59 -22.86
C GLY A 449 10.63 16.09 -22.74
N THR A 450 11.11 15.41 -21.68
CA THR A 450 10.73 14.02 -21.40
C THR A 450 9.30 13.97 -20.86
N ASP A 451 8.45 13.15 -21.49
CA ASP A 451 7.10 12.87 -20.98
C ASP A 451 7.19 12.03 -19.70
N PRO A 452 6.63 12.47 -18.55
CA PRO A 452 6.60 11.67 -17.32
C PRO A 452 5.98 10.28 -17.51
N ASP A 453 5.04 10.16 -18.46
CA ASP A 453 4.30 8.92 -18.74
C ASP A 453 4.99 8.04 -19.81
N SER A 454 6.18 8.42 -20.27
CA SER A 454 6.91 7.75 -21.37
C SER A 454 7.19 6.27 -21.13
N LEU A 455 7.24 5.83 -19.87
CA LEU A 455 7.49 4.44 -19.50
C LEU A 455 6.24 3.54 -19.50
N LYS A 456 5.05 4.11 -19.66
CA LYS A 456 3.76 3.38 -19.71
C LYS A 456 3.63 2.37 -18.55
N ALA A 457 3.22 1.14 -18.83
CA ALA A 457 3.05 0.05 -17.85
C ALA A 457 4.31 -0.29 -17.02
N TYR A 458 5.52 0.11 -17.45
CA TYR A 458 6.75 -0.11 -16.69
C TYR A 458 7.08 1.03 -15.73
N GLY A 459 6.38 2.17 -15.80
CA GLY A 459 6.65 3.37 -15.02
C GLY A 459 6.65 3.13 -13.51
N SER A 460 5.61 2.47 -12.99
CA SER A 460 5.49 2.16 -11.55
C SER A 460 6.64 1.25 -11.07
N THR A 461 6.92 0.15 -11.78
CA THR A 461 8.00 -0.77 -11.39
C THR A 461 9.37 -0.08 -11.38
N ILE A 462 9.65 0.79 -12.35
CA ILE A 462 10.89 1.55 -12.45
C ILE A 462 11.00 2.61 -11.35
N GLU A 463 9.92 3.35 -11.06
CA GLU A 463 9.92 4.36 -10.00
C GLU A 463 10.18 3.75 -8.63
N GLU A 464 9.52 2.63 -8.33
CA GLU A 464 9.71 1.90 -7.08
C GLU A 464 11.13 1.36 -6.92
N GLY A 465 11.65 0.71 -7.97
CA GLY A 465 13.01 0.19 -7.92
C GLY A 465 14.07 1.30 -7.80
N ARG A 466 13.81 2.48 -8.35
CA ARG A 466 14.67 3.66 -8.18
C ARG A 466 14.71 4.11 -6.72
N ALA A 467 13.56 4.22 -6.07
CA ALA A 467 13.46 4.61 -4.66
C ALA A 467 14.07 3.55 -3.72
N ASP A 468 13.85 2.27 -3.99
CA ASP A 468 14.48 1.17 -3.25
C ASP A 468 16.00 1.19 -3.36
N LEU A 469 16.54 1.39 -4.57
CA LEU A 469 17.99 1.51 -4.80
C LEU A 469 18.60 2.72 -4.12
N PHE A 470 17.87 3.84 -4.06
CA PHE A 470 18.29 5.03 -3.31
C PHE A 470 18.45 4.70 -1.82
N GLY A 471 17.44 4.06 -1.22
CA GLY A 471 17.50 3.61 0.17
C GLY A 471 18.62 2.61 0.41
N LEU A 472 18.76 1.59 -0.45
CA LEU A 472 19.81 0.58 -0.35
C LEU A 472 21.21 1.19 -0.47
N TYR A 473 21.41 2.17 -1.36
CA TYR A 473 22.71 2.82 -1.49
C TYR A 473 23.10 3.61 -0.24
N TYR A 474 22.14 4.32 0.36
CA TYR A 474 22.39 5.24 1.48
C TYR A 474 22.33 4.62 2.86
N VAL A 475 21.56 3.56 3.08
CA VAL A 475 21.53 2.86 4.38
C VAL A 475 22.91 2.34 4.77
N ALA A 476 23.77 2.09 3.79
CA ALA A 476 25.16 1.65 3.95
C ALA A 476 26.19 2.80 3.99
N ASP A 477 25.75 4.06 3.98
CA ASP A 477 26.66 5.21 4.02
C ASP A 477 27.09 5.54 5.46
N PRO A 478 28.37 5.83 5.72
CA PRO A 478 28.84 6.28 7.03
C PRO A 478 28.05 7.48 7.60
N LYS A 479 27.45 8.30 6.73
CA LYS A 479 26.58 9.41 7.13
C LYS A 479 25.40 8.96 8.01
N MET A 480 24.91 7.73 7.86
CA MET A 480 23.84 7.20 8.72
C MET A 480 24.28 7.08 10.18
N THR A 481 25.52 6.68 10.43
CA THR A 481 26.09 6.63 11.78
C THR A 481 26.45 8.03 12.28
N GLU A 482 26.98 8.90 11.42
CA GLU A 482 27.27 10.30 11.75
C GLU A 482 26.02 11.05 12.23
N LEU A 483 24.88 10.81 11.58
CA LEU A 483 23.58 11.39 11.94
C LEU A 483 22.89 10.68 13.11
N GLY A 484 23.48 9.60 13.65
CA GLY A 484 22.90 8.82 14.74
C GLY A 484 21.67 7.98 14.35
N LEU A 485 21.45 7.74 13.06
CA LEU A 485 20.34 6.95 12.52
C LEU A 485 20.61 5.44 12.56
N THR A 486 21.89 5.05 12.56
CA THR A 486 22.32 3.67 12.80
C THR A 486 23.30 3.61 13.97
N PRO A 487 23.30 2.53 14.76
CA PRO A 487 24.19 2.40 15.92
C PRO A 487 25.67 2.26 15.55
N ASP A 488 25.96 1.69 14.38
CA ASP A 488 27.32 1.45 13.89
C ASP A 488 27.32 1.17 12.38
N ALA A 489 28.52 1.08 11.79
CA ALA A 489 28.73 0.87 10.36
C ALA A 489 28.42 -0.56 9.86
N GLU A 490 28.02 -1.48 10.74
CA GLU A 490 27.70 -2.87 10.38
C GLU A 490 26.20 -3.09 10.19
N ALA A 491 25.37 -2.18 10.70
CA ALA A 491 23.91 -2.31 10.71
C ALA A 491 23.30 -2.61 9.33
N TYR A 492 23.72 -1.88 8.28
CA TYR A 492 23.18 -2.00 6.91
C TYR A 492 23.24 -3.42 6.32
N LYS A 493 24.14 -4.27 6.82
CA LYS A 493 24.30 -5.64 6.35
C LYS A 493 23.06 -6.50 6.63
N ALA A 494 22.29 -6.16 7.67
CA ALA A 494 20.99 -6.78 7.92
C ALA A 494 20.03 -6.51 6.75
N GLN A 495 19.84 -5.24 6.39
CA GLN A 495 18.94 -4.86 5.28
C GLN A 495 19.38 -5.43 3.93
N TYR A 496 20.69 -5.42 3.64
CA TYR A 496 21.18 -5.99 2.39
C TYR A 496 20.89 -7.48 2.29
N TYR A 497 21.04 -8.21 3.40
CA TYR A 497 20.76 -9.63 3.41
C TYR A 497 19.26 -9.91 3.24
N THR A 498 18.40 -9.25 4.01
CA THR A 498 16.95 -9.46 3.95
C THR A 498 16.38 -9.05 2.60
N TYR A 499 16.86 -7.95 2.01
CA TYR A 499 16.45 -7.49 0.69
C TYR A 499 16.83 -8.50 -0.41
N MET A 500 18.09 -8.96 -0.45
CA MET A 500 18.53 -9.96 -1.43
C MET A 500 17.84 -11.31 -1.22
N GLN A 501 17.60 -11.73 0.03
CA GLN A 501 16.85 -12.93 0.35
C GLN A 501 15.40 -12.84 -0.14
N ASN A 502 14.74 -11.70 0.08
CA ASN A 502 13.39 -11.46 -0.38
C ASN A 502 13.31 -11.50 -1.90
N GLY A 503 14.11 -10.67 -2.57
CA GLY A 503 14.11 -10.52 -4.02
C GLY A 503 14.42 -11.83 -4.77
N LEU A 504 15.44 -12.58 -4.32
CA LEU A 504 15.87 -13.82 -4.99
C LEU A 504 15.04 -15.06 -4.63
N LEU A 505 14.52 -15.13 -3.40
CA LEU A 505 13.97 -16.38 -2.84
C LEU A 505 12.59 -16.20 -2.21
N THR A 506 12.48 -15.48 -1.10
CA THR A 506 11.35 -15.66 -0.18
C THR A 506 10.10 -14.92 -0.62
N GLN A 507 10.17 -13.94 -1.53
CA GLN A 507 8.96 -13.33 -2.09
C GLN A 507 8.12 -14.31 -2.91
N LEU A 508 8.73 -15.38 -3.44
CA LEU A 508 8.04 -16.38 -4.27
C LEU A 508 6.91 -17.09 -3.51
N VAL A 509 6.88 -17.05 -2.18
CA VAL A 509 5.78 -17.62 -1.37
C VAL A 509 4.42 -16.97 -1.64
N ARG A 510 4.42 -15.79 -2.28
CA ARG A 510 3.23 -15.03 -2.68
C ARG A 510 2.70 -15.46 -4.05
N ILE A 511 3.44 -16.24 -4.82
CA ILE A 511 3.13 -16.55 -6.22
C ILE A 511 2.51 -17.94 -6.32
N LYS A 512 1.49 -18.09 -7.17
CA LYS A 512 0.92 -19.40 -7.47
C LYS A 512 1.85 -20.20 -8.39
N PRO A 513 1.96 -21.53 -8.22
CA PRO A 513 2.73 -22.37 -9.13
C PRO A 513 2.31 -22.15 -10.60
N GLY A 514 3.29 -21.89 -11.46
CA GLY A 514 3.07 -21.63 -12.89
C GLY A 514 2.92 -20.15 -13.26
N ASN A 515 2.70 -19.26 -12.30
CA ASN A 515 2.61 -17.82 -12.53
C ASN A 515 4.00 -17.14 -12.45
N ASN A 516 4.09 -15.98 -13.09
CA ASN A 516 5.22 -15.06 -13.00
C ASN A 516 4.96 -13.96 -11.96
N ILE A 517 5.95 -13.08 -11.77
CA ILE A 517 5.81 -11.90 -10.93
C ILE A 517 5.06 -10.81 -11.71
N GLU A 518 3.89 -10.40 -11.22
CA GLU A 518 3.05 -9.37 -11.86
C GLU A 518 3.11 -8.03 -11.13
N GLU A 519 3.08 -8.05 -9.79
CA GLU A 519 2.95 -6.84 -8.98
C GLU A 519 4.25 -6.00 -9.00
N ALA A 520 4.10 -4.68 -9.15
CA ALA A 520 5.20 -3.74 -9.40
C ALA A 520 6.28 -3.75 -8.31
N HIS A 521 5.90 -3.80 -7.03
CA HIS A 521 6.85 -3.85 -5.93
C HIS A 521 7.64 -5.17 -5.92
N MET A 522 6.98 -6.31 -6.17
CA MET A 522 7.67 -7.60 -6.32
C MET A 522 8.61 -7.61 -7.53
N ARG A 523 8.17 -7.06 -8.66
CA ARG A 523 8.99 -6.95 -9.88
C ARG A 523 10.23 -6.09 -9.63
N ASN A 524 10.11 -5.01 -8.86
CA ASN A 524 11.25 -4.15 -8.56
C ASN A 524 12.29 -4.86 -7.67
N ARG A 525 11.83 -5.49 -6.58
CA ARG A 525 12.71 -6.25 -5.66
C ARG A 525 13.40 -7.39 -6.39
N ALA A 526 12.64 -8.07 -7.27
CA ALA A 526 13.17 -9.11 -8.15
C ALA A 526 14.25 -8.55 -9.07
N PHE A 527 13.98 -7.47 -9.83
CA PHE A 527 14.96 -6.99 -10.80
C PHE A 527 16.23 -6.49 -10.12
N ILE A 528 16.13 -5.80 -8.98
CA ILE A 528 17.29 -5.30 -8.24
C ILE A 528 18.14 -6.48 -7.78
N ALA A 529 17.52 -7.48 -7.17
CA ALA A 529 18.24 -8.61 -6.60
C ALA A 529 18.82 -9.53 -7.68
N HIS A 530 18.06 -9.84 -8.73
CA HIS A 530 18.53 -10.66 -9.86
C HIS A 530 19.63 -9.96 -10.66
N TRP A 531 19.51 -8.66 -10.92
CA TRP A 531 20.54 -7.88 -11.60
C TRP A 531 21.83 -7.84 -10.78
N ALA A 532 21.76 -7.51 -9.49
CA ALA A 532 22.94 -7.48 -8.62
C ALA A 532 23.59 -8.86 -8.49
N TYR A 533 22.78 -9.93 -8.40
CA TYR A 533 23.26 -11.31 -8.40
C TYR A 533 24.01 -11.66 -9.69
N GLU A 534 23.45 -11.35 -10.86
CA GLU A 534 24.09 -11.65 -12.15
C GLU A 534 25.37 -10.84 -12.34
N GLN A 535 25.32 -9.53 -12.10
CA GLN A 535 26.46 -8.63 -12.29
C GLN A 535 27.59 -8.86 -11.28
N GLY A 536 27.27 -9.44 -10.11
CA GLY A 536 28.23 -9.81 -9.08
C GLY A 536 28.80 -11.22 -9.23
N ARG A 537 28.30 -12.03 -10.17
CA ARG A 537 28.54 -13.48 -10.24
C ARG A 537 30.02 -13.84 -10.37
N ASP A 538 30.74 -13.20 -11.28
CA ASP A 538 32.14 -13.55 -11.58
C ASP A 538 33.07 -13.29 -10.38
N LYS A 539 32.74 -12.30 -9.54
CA LYS A 539 33.43 -11.98 -8.29
C LYS A 539 32.81 -12.64 -7.07
N LYS A 540 31.74 -13.43 -7.25
CA LYS A 540 30.97 -14.07 -6.18
C LYS A 540 30.48 -13.09 -5.11
N VAL A 541 30.06 -11.88 -5.50
CA VAL A 541 29.55 -10.87 -4.55
C VAL A 541 28.35 -11.42 -3.77
N VAL A 542 27.42 -12.05 -4.49
CA VAL A 542 26.27 -12.78 -3.96
C VAL A 542 26.23 -14.18 -4.58
N GLU A 543 25.95 -15.20 -3.79
CA GLU A 543 25.80 -16.59 -4.23
C GLU A 543 24.46 -17.18 -3.77
N LEU A 544 23.87 -18.04 -4.60
CA LEU A 544 22.82 -18.97 -4.19
C LEU A 544 23.44 -20.32 -3.90
N VAL A 545 23.55 -20.67 -2.61
CA VAL A 545 24.22 -21.89 -2.15
C VAL A 545 23.20 -22.93 -1.68
N LYS A 546 23.46 -24.21 -1.98
CA LYS A 546 22.62 -25.31 -1.51
C LYS A 546 23.24 -26.01 -0.31
N ARG A 547 22.48 -26.14 0.78
CA ARG A 547 22.82 -26.91 1.99
C ARG A 547 21.66 -27.83 2.33
N GLY A 548 21.90 -29.15 2.40
CA GLY A 548 20.85 -30.12 2.71
C GLY A 548 19.65 -30.08 1.76
N GLY A 549 19.89 -29.78 0.47
CA GLY A 549 18.84 -29.65 -0.54
C GLY A 549 18.06 -28.32 -0.53
N LYS A 550 18.37 -27.40 0.39
CA LYS A 550 17.76 -26.07 0.49
C LYS A 550 18.68 -24.98 -0.04
N THR A 551 18.13 -24.05 -0.80
CA THR A 551 18.82 -22.90 -1.39
C THR A 551 18.84 -21.72 -0.41
N TYR A 552 19.99 -21.07 -0.25
CA TYR A 552 20.20 -19.93 0.62
C TYR A 552 20.96 -18.82 -0.11
N VAL A 553 20.66 -17.57 0.23
CA VAL A 553 21.48 -16.43 -0.18
C VAL A 553 22.74 -16.38 0.70
N ARG A 554 23.89 -16.14 0.07
CA ARG A 554 25.12 -15.75 0.74
C ARG A 554 25.63 -14.45 0.13
N ILE A 555 25.91 -13.46 0.95
CA ILE A 555 26.60 -12.23 0.54
C ILE A 555 28.04 -12.35 1.03
N ASN A 556 28.99 -12.37 0.09
CA ASN A 556 30.41 -12.48 0.42
C ASN A 556 31.10 -11.11 0.53
N ASP A 557 30.57 -10.09 -0.15
CA ASP A 557 31.16 -8.75 -0.20
C ASP A 557 30.08 -7.67 -0.21
N TYR A 558 29.76 -7.16 0.98
CA TYR A 558 28.76 -6.11 1.17
C TYR A 558 29.16 -4.76 0.54
N PRO A 559 30.42 -4.27 0.68
CA PRO A 559 30.88 -3.09 -0.06
C PRO A 559 30.76 -3.22 -1.57
N ALA A 560 31.11 -4.37 -2.17
CA ALA A 560 30.93 -4.59 -3.60
C ALA A 560 29.45 -4.59 -3.99
N LEU A 561 28.57 -5.17 -3.16
CA LEU A 561 27.12 -5.13 -3.38
C LEU A 561 26.58 -3.70 -3.38
N ARG A 562 27.06 -2.83 -2.48
CA ARG A 562 26.73 -1.39 -2.49
C ARG A 562 27.09 -0.72 -3.81
N GLN A 563 28.25 -1.06 -4.39
CA GLN A 563 28.66 -0.54 -5.70
C GLN A 563 27.79 -1.07 -6.85
N LEU A 564 27.26 -2.29 -6.75
CA LEU A 564 26.28 -2.81 -7.70
C LEU A 564 24.98 -2.00 -7.62
N PHE A 565 24.47 -1.75 -6.42
CA PHE A 565 23.29 -0.90 -6.23
C PHE A 565 23.51 0.52 -6.76
N ALA A 566 24.68 1.11 -6.54
CA ALA A 566 25.02 2.43 -7.09
C ALA A 566 24.97 2.46 -8.62
N ARG A 567 25.54 1.44 -9.29
CA ARG A 567 25.49 1.32 -10.76
C ARG A 567 24.06 1.17 -11.28
N LEU A 568 23.26 0.33 -10.61
CA LEU A 568 21.88 0.13 -11.02
C LEU A 568 21.03 1.38 -10.78
N LEU A 569 21.23 2.09 -9.67
CA LEU A 569 20.55 3.35 -9.38
C LEU A 569 20.83 4.39 -10.47
N ALA A 570 22.08 4.51 -10.92
CA ALA A 570 22.45 5.41 -12.01
C ALA A 570 21.74 5.05 -13.33
N GLU A 571 21.63 3.77 -13.65
CA GLU A 571 20.96 3.32 -14.88
C GLU A 571 19.43 3.49 -14.80
N VAL A 572 18.81 3.10 -13.69
CA VAL A 572 17.36 3.27 -13.48
C VAL A 572 16.97 4.76 -13.49
N GLN A 573 17.81 5.62 -12.90
CA GLN A 573 17.61 7.08 -12.98
C GLN A 573 17.75 7.58 -14.43
N ARG A 574 18.72 7.09 -15.22
CA ARG A 574 18.85 7.45 -16.64
C ARG A 574 17.60 7.05 -17.42
N ILE A 575 17.16 5.80 -17.28
CA ILE A 575 15.96 5.26 -17.93
C ILE A 575 14.76 6.17 -17.68
N LYS A 576 14.51 6.52 -16.41
CA LYS A 576 13.43 7.43 -16.03
C LYS A 576 13.63 8.83 -16.61
N SER A 577 14.80 9.42 -16.40
CA SER A 577 15.07 10.82 -16.76
C SER A 577 15.08 11.08 -18.26
N GLU A 578 15.40 10.07 -19.08
CA GLU A 578 15.40 10.16 -20.54
C GLU A 578 14.10 9.64 -21.18
N GLY A 579 13.24 8.94 -20.42
CA GLY A 579 12.01 8.33 -20.93
C GLY A 579 12.28 7.11 -21.82
N ASP A 580 13.31 6.33 -21.49
CA ASP A 580 13.78 5.19 -22.29
C ASP A 580 12.90 3.95 -22.04
N TYR A 581 11.73 3.93 -22.69
CA TYR A 581 10.76 2.84 -22.58
C TYR A 581 11.36 1.46 -22.86
N GLU A 582 12.21 1.35 -23.90
CA GLU A 582 12.73 0.05 -24.30
C GLU A 582 13.75 -0.49 -23.29
N ALA A 583 14.60 0.37 -22.72
CA ALA A 583 15.49 -0.04 -21.63
C ALA A 583 14.70 -0.42 -20.37
N ALA A 584 13.64 0.32 -20.02
CA ALA A 584 12.75 -0.04 -18.92
C ALA A 584 12.14 -1.43 -19.13
N ARG A 585 11.55 -1.67 -20.31
CA ARG A 585 10.98 -2.96 -20.70
C ARG A 585 12.01 -4.07 -20.60
N GLN A 586 13.20 -3.90 -21.17
CA GLN A 586 14.25 -4.92 -21.14
C GLN A 586 14.70 -5.25 -19.71
N LEU A 587 14.90 -4.24 -18.86
CA LEU A 587 15.30 -4.44 -17.46
C LEU A 587 14.24 -5.25 -16.69
N VAL A 588 12.98 -4.82 -16.77
CA VAL A 588 11.87 -5.46 -16.05
C VAL A 588 11.60 -6.87 -16.59
N GLU A 589 11.49 -7.07 -17.90
CA GLU A 589 11.18 -8.38 -18.49
C GLU A 589 12.31 -9.41 -18.32
N THR A 590 13.56 -8.93 -18.22
CA THR A 590 14.72 -9.82 -18.04
C THR A 590 14.86 -10.27 -16.58
N TYR A 591 14.72 -9.34 -15.63
CA TYR A 591 15.11 -9.57 -14.24
C TYR A 591 13.95 -9.53 -13.24
N GLY A 592 12.82 -8.92 -13.60
CA GLY A 592 11.69 -8.65 -12.70
C GLY A 592 10.50 -9.61 -12.82
N VAL A 593 10.36 -10.35 -13.92
CA VAL A 593 9.13 -11.09 -14.23
C VAL A 593 9.25 -12.61 -14.03
N LYS A 594 10.29 -13.22 -14.60
CA LYS A 594 10.35 -14.69 -14.78
C LYS A 594 10.68 -15.44 -13.50
N VAL A 595 9.89 -16.46 -13.18
CA VAL A 595 10.10 -17.32 -12.00
C VAL A 595 10.64 -18.70 -12.42
N ASP A 596 11.75 -19.15 -11.81
CA ASP A 596 12.22 -20.54 -11.99
C ASP A 596 11.26 -21.52 -11.27
N PRO A 597 10.56 -22.41 -12.00
CA PRO A 597 9.59 -23.32 -11.40
C PRO A 597 10.20 -24.29 -10.37
N LYS A 598 11.48 -24.67 -10.54
CA LYS A 598 12.15 -25.60 -9.60
C LYS A 598 12.45 -24.92 -8.28
N LEU A 599 13.02 -23.72 -8.34
CA LEU A 599 13.28 -22.91 -7.15
C LEU A 599 11.97 -22.53 -6.45
N HIS A 600 10.98 -22.08 -7.21
CA HIS A 600 9.68 -21.70 -6.67
C HIS A 600 9.02 -22.84 -5.88
N LYS A 601 9.00 -24.05 -6.45
CA LYS A 601 8.51 -25.24 -5.74
C LYS A 601 9.28 -25.49 -4.44
N GLU A 602 10.60 -25.38 -4.46
CA GLU A 602 11.43 -25.53 -3.26
C GLU A 602 11.04 -24.52 -2.17
N ILE A 603 10.88 -23.25 -2.52
CA ILE A 603 10.53 -22.18 -1.60
C ILE A 603 9.13 -22.41 -0.99
N LEU A 604 8.14 -22.78 -1.81
CA LEU A 604 6.80 -23.12 -1.33
C LEU A 604 6.81 -24.34 -0.39
N ASP A 605 7.51 -25.41 -0.77
CA ASP A 605 7.61 -26.63 0.06
C ASP A 605 8.25 -26.37 1.43
N ARG A 606 9.20 -25.43 1.50
CA ARG A 606 9.84 -24.98 2.74
C ARG A 606 8.90 -24.10 3.57
N TYR A 607 8.27 -23.12 2.93
CA TYR A 607 7.37 -22.17 3.57
C TYR A 607 6.11 -22.84 4.13
N ASN A 608 5.54 -23.81 3.41
CA ASN A 608 4.34 -24.55 3.83
C ASN A 608 4.54 -25.28 5.17
N LYS A 609 5.77 -25.68 5.51
CA LYS A 609 6.09 -26.32 6.80
C LYS A 609 6.01 -25.36 7.99
N LEU A 610 6.06 -24.05 7.74
CA LEU A 610 5.94 -23.02 8.77
C LEU A 610 4.47 -22.71 9.11
N ASN A 611 3.51 -23.16 8.30
CA ASN A 611 2.08 -22.88 8.44
C ASN A 611 1.76 -21.37 8.51
N LEU A 612 2.56 -20.55 7.81
CA LEU A 612 2.39 -19.10 7.75
C LEU A 612 1.54 -18.70 6.54
N LYS A 613 0.88 -17.55 6.65
CA LYS A 613 0.12 -16.95 5.54
C LYS A 613 0.92 -15.82 4.89
N PRO A 614 1.11 -15.83 3.57
CA PRO A 614 2.00 -14.89 2.88
C PRO A 614 1.46 -13.45 2.87
N TYR A 615 0.13 -13.27 2.92
CA TYR A 615 -0.51 -11.97 2.91
C TYR A 615 -1.03 -11.59 4.29
N LYS A 616 -0.95 -10.29 4.61
CA LYS A 616 -1.44 -9.71 5.86
C LYS A 616 -2.41 -8.59 5.55
N GLY A 617 -3.36 -8.40 6.43
CA GLY A 617 -4.14 -7.16 6.50
C GLY A 617 -4.59 -6.90 7.92
N PHE A 618 -5.14 -5.72 8.14
CA PHE A 618 -5.43 -5.20 9.47
C PHE A 618 -6.92 -5.11 9.73
N ILE A 619 -7.30 -5.37 10.98
CA ILE A 619 -8.62 -5.07 11.52
C ILE A 619 -8.53 -3.70 12.19
N ASN A 620 -9.36 -2.75 11.76
CA ASN A 620 -9.42 -1.42 12.35
C ASN A 620 -9.90 -1.51 13.82
N PRO A 621 -9.50 -0.58 14.70
CA PRO A 621 -10.15 -0.41 15.99
C PRO A 621 -11.56 0.19 15.83
N VAL A 622 -12.39 -0.01 16.85
CA VAL A 622 -13.72 0.61 16.95
C VAL A 622 -13.62 1.88 17.78
N TYR A 623 -13.97 3.02 17.18
CA TYR A 623 -14.08 4.30 17.89
C TYR A 623 -15.52 4.53 18.35
N SER A 624 -15.73 4.81 19.63
CA SER A 624 -17.04 5.10 20.21
C SER A 624 -17.05 6.47 20.87
N ALA A 625 -17.86 7.38 20.33
CA ALA A 625 -18.09 8.69 20.94
C ALA A 625 -18.97 8.54 22.20
N VAL A 626 -18.53 9.15 23.31
CA VAL A 626 -19.30 9.27 24.55
C VAL A 626 -19.91 10.66 24.61
N CYS A 627 -21.23 10.76 24.55
CA CYS A 627 -21.93 12.04 24.51
C CYS A 627 -22.57 12.42 25.84
N ASP A 628 -22.65 13.73 26.13
CA ASP A 628 -23.51 14.27 27.18
C ASP A 628 -25.00 14.25 26.76
N ALA A 629 -25.87 14.76 27.64
CA ALA A 629 -27.32 14.80 27.40
C ALA A 629 -27.72 15.76 26.25
N GLN A 630 -26.82 16.65 25.82
CA GLN A 630 -27.01 17.60 24.73
C GLN A 630 -26.45 17.07 23.41
N GLY A 631 -25.79 15.89 23.43
CA GLY A 631 -25.18 15.27 22.25
C GLY A 631 -23.74 15.72 21.99
N ASN A 632 -23.11 16.49 22.89
CA ASN A 632 -21.71 16.89 22.73
C ASN A 632 -20.80 15.72 23.12
N ILE A 633 -19.74 15.50 22.32
CA ILE A 633 -18.74 14.47 22.61
C ILE A 633 -17.90 14.91 23.81
N THR A 634 -17.86 14.06 24.83
CA THR A 634 -17.10 14.24 26.09
C THR A 634 -15.89 13.33 26.19
N ASP A 635 -15.87 12.23 25.43
CA ASP A 635 -14.72 11.34 25.26
C ASP A 635 -14.88 10.49 23.99
N VAL A 636 -13.79 9.92 23.50
CA VAL A 636 -13.79 8.93 22.40
C VAL A 636 -12.99 7.72 22.88
N LYS A 637 -13.65 6.55 22.91
CA LYS A 637 -13.06 5.30 23.39
C LYS A 637 -12.68 4.39 22.24
N LEU A 638 -11.59 3.64 22.40
CA LEU A 638 -11.14 2.62 21.46
C LEU A 638 -11.45 1.23 21.99
N ASP A 639 -11.89 0.36 21.08
CA ASP A 639 -11.99 -1.08 21.30
C ASP A 639 -11.26 -1.82 20.18
N TYR A 640 -10.47 -2.81 20.57
CA TYR A 640 -9.64 -3.64 19.67
C TYR A 640 -10.14 -5.09 19.59
N THR A 641 -11.30 -5.40 20.16
CA THR A 641 -11.79 -6.79 20.33
C THR A 641 -12.69 -7.29 19.22
N GLU A 642 -13.18 -6.40 18.32
CA GLU A 642 -14.09 -6.78 17.25
C GLU A 642 -13.40 -7.76 16.26
N PRO A 643 -13.95 -8.96 16.00
CA PRO A 643 -13.40 -9.89 15.02
C PRO A 643 -13.71 -9.46 13.59
N TYR A 644 -12.97 -10.00 12.61
CA TYR A 644 -13.00 -9.51 11.24
C TYR A 644 -14.38 -9.61 10.58
N ASP A 645 -15.07 -10.75 10.74
CA ASP A 645 -16.39 -10.94 10.15
C ASP A 645 -17.45 -9.99 10.73
N LYS A 646 -17.37 -9.68 12.03
CA LYS A 646 -18.24 -8.69 12.68
C LYS A 646 -17.95 -7.28 12.20
N GLN A 647 -16.69 -6.91 12.05
CA GLN A 647 -16.30 -5.62 11.50
C GLN A 647 -16.80 -5.44 10.07
N MET A 648 -16.61 -6.44 9.21
CA MET A 648 -17.06 -6.36 7.81
C MET A 648 -18.58 -6.33 7.68
N LEU A 649 -19.32 -7.06 8.51
CA LEU A 649 -20.78 -6.98 8.56
C LEU A 649 -21.28 -5.65 9.14
N ARG A 650 -20.60 -5.08 10.15
CA ARG A 650 -20.90 -3.75 10.67
C ARG A 650 -20.67 -2.68 9.60
N TYR A 651 -19.55 -2.75 8.90
CA TYR A 651 -19.27 -1.86 7.75
C TYR A 651 -20.34 -1.99 6.67
N SER A 652 -20.77 -3.19 6.35
CA SER A 652 -21.82 -3.46 5.36
C SER A 652 -23.23 -3.09 5.81
N ARG A 653 -23.44 -2.79 7.10
CA ARG A 653 -24.72 -2.33 7.65
C ARG A 653 -24.75 -0.81 7.79
N ASP A 654 -23.71 -0.26 8.41
CA ASP A 654 -23.68 1.15 8.85
C ASP A 654 -23.08 2.08 7.78
N TYR A 655 -22.21 1.56 6.92
CA TYR A 655 -21.47 2.29 5.89
C TYR A 655 -21.76 1.71 4.48
N ASN A 656 -22.99 1.25 4.29
CA ASN A 656 -23.52 0.81 2.99
C ASN A 656 -24.12 2.01 2.26
N THR A 657 -23.36 2.60 1.34
CA THR A 657 -23.60 3.96 0.85
C THR A 657 -23.99 4.05 -0.61
N LEU A 658 -23.76 3.00 -1.41
CA LEU A 658 -24.09 2.94 -2.83
C LEU A 658 -25.26 2.00 -3.13
N PRO A 659 -25.97 2.16 -4.27
CA PRO A 659 -26.90 1.15 -4.79
C PRO A 659 -26.18 -0.14 -5.22
N ASP A 660 -26.93 -1.16 -5.66
CA ASP A 660 -26.36 -2.42 -6.18
C ASP A 660 -25.69 -2.26 -7.55
N VAL A 661 -26.14 -1.28 -8.33
CA VAL A 661 -25.69 -0.98 -9.70
C VAL A 661 -25.45 0.52 -9.77
N ASN A 662 -24.26 0.91 -10.25
CA ASN A 662 -23.83 2.29 -10.43
C ASN A 662 -23.47 2.47 -11.91
N GLU A 663 -24.40 2.93 -12.75
CA GLU A 663 -24.23 3.14 -14.20
C GLU A 663 -24.78 4.51 -14.61
#